data_AF-A0A1W9MCF0-F1
#
_entry.id   AF-A0A1W9MCF0-F1
#
_cell.length_a   1.000
_cell.length_b   1.000
_cell.length_c   1.000
_cell.angle_alpha   90.00
_cell.angle_beta   90.00
_cell.angle_gamma   90.00
#
_symmetry.space_group_name_H-M   'P 1'
#
loop_
_entity.id
_entity.type
_entity.pdbx_description
1 polymer ?
#
loop_
_entity_poly.entity_id
_entity_poly.type
_entity_poly.pdbx_seq_one_letter_code
_entity_poly.pdbx_strand_id
1 'polypeptide(L)'
;MNRSLVCIIFFLFSAILFYHTSSPADQPPREPNSAKECAICHYRWIDTFFIDGKGTDLVPYEETTQATASSEMCFSCHDGSVVDSRGKIYSDHRHPINKPPPKDMNIPAIFPLDDKGNMQCFTCHTAHGVSSEMGIERAVFIRTSNNNSSMCIMCHEGKEGGPAAGNHPLGTMKRQMPEKMLSRGSVAGSDKNQLICQTCHTVHGSPYDNFLVDNNRDSAQLCLDCHEEKGGLLNTGHDLRRTAANSKNSKGQTPEKSGMCGACHLVHGADKVALWARELPGKGEIKTQDLCISCHNKQGVAADKINKGYSHPVNISLKDKGMNPDLPVYDFKGKRIPLQSKEALFTCPTCHDPHQKGTARQAKMTPPRSSFLRVEDGQQEKLCRQCHVQQARIIGSDHDLRGTGPTTKNDKGQSPHESDVCGVCHLMHGAQTENLWARKITDKSVFPAQELCLTCHRNNGAASKKVIGDHSHPVDIDPAKMGISTKLPLYDKQGKRANNGVISCLTCHNPHQWNPGNPGDHGGNNPEGNARNSFLRLEVAPRPILCGNCHTTKAYVEKTDHDLDITAPKAQNILGQTTAESGVCGACHIVHNGKNKIRLWGRDYGTGKGVMDRMCNSCHGETGSGRSKVPKISTHPEKQLIVNQGRNIKGKENYFPLFDNATGASITVGDIACASCHNVHQWDPRKASPGTGNKPEGTAANSFLRLQAYNMICSDCHGFDALFRFKYYHDSKKRKSVPAP
;
A
#
# COMPACT_ATOMS: atom_id res chain seq x y z
N MET A 1 8.64 41.72 -68.67
CA MET A 1 9.92 41.68 -69.42
C MET A 1 10.71 40.50 -68.91
N ASN A 2 10.74 39.41 -69.68
CA ASN A 2 11.91 38.95 -70.46
C ASN A 2 13.00 38.38 -69.53
N ARG A 3 13.43 37.11 -69.59
CA ARG A 3 13.44 36.10 -70.66
C ARG A 3 13.67 34.72 -70.01
N SER A 4 12.81 33.74 -70.29
CA SER A 4 13.10 32.55 -71.13
C SER A 4 13.67 31.37 -70.32
N LEU A 5 12.93 30.30 -69.96
CA LEU A 5 11.87 29.53 -70.63
C LEU A 5 12.40 28.65 -71.77
N VAL A 6 13.05 27.54 -71.42
CA VAL A 6 13.12 26.26 -72.16
C VAL A 6 13.42 25.15 -71.12
N CYS A 7 12.82 23.96 -71.27
CA CYS A 7 13.01 22.72 -70.47
C CYS A 7 11.91 22.37 -69.44
N ILE A 8 10.67 22.80 -69.68
CA ILE A 8 9.49 21.96 -69.40
C ILE A 8 8.79 21.79 -70.75
N ILE A 9 8.26 20.60 -71.05
CA ILE A 9 7.66 20.15 -72.32
C ILE A 9 8.68 19.42 -73.22
N PHE A 10 9.08 18.19 -72.84
CA PHE A 10 9.32 17.08 -73.80
C PHE A 10 9.46 15.68 -73.15
N PHE A 11 9.01 15.47 -71.91
CA PHE A 11 8.92 14.13 -71.29
C PHE A 11 7.54 13.90 -70.63
N LEU A 12 6.48 14.42 -71.27
CA LEU A 12 5.08 14.23 -70.84
C LEU A 12 4.20 13.67 -71.98
N PHE A 13 4.79 13.19 -73.07
CA PHE A 13 4.05 12.69 -74.24
C PHE A 13 4.74 11.52 -74.97
N SER A 14 5.26 10.53 -74.22
CA SER A 14 5.72 9.26 -74.80
C SER A 14 5.69 8.06 -73.83
N ALA A 15 4.70 8.01 -72.94
CA ALA A 15 4.41 6.81 -72.12
C ALA A 15 2.90 6.50 -72.04
N ILE A 16 2.12 7.05 -72.98
CA ILE A 16 0.74 6.63 -73.24
C ILE A 16 0.77 5.91 -74.59
N LEU A 17 1.18 4.64 -74.55
CA LEU A 17 1.00 3.61 -75.59
C LEU A 17 1.72 2.31 -75.16
N PHE A 18 1.51 1.87 -73.92
CA PHE A 18 1.49 0.43 -73.64
C PHE A 18 0.03 0.04 -73.54
N TYR A 19 -0.51 -0.31 -74.70
CA TYR A 19 -1.70 -1.13 -74.82
C TYR A 19 -1.63 -2.29 -73.83
N HIS A 20 -2.79 -2.61 -73.26
CA HIS A 20 -3.08 -3.84 -72.54
C HIS A 20 -2.37 -5.06 -73.13
N THR A 21 -1.21 -5.40 -72.59
CA THR A 21 -0.87 -6.80 -72.42
C THR A 21 -1.65 -7.23 -71.19
N SER A 22 -2.77 -7.91 -71.42
CA SER A 22 -3.37 -8.81 -70.45
C SER A 22 -2.25 -9.61 -69.81
N SER A 23 -1.87 -9.26 -68.58
CA SER A 23 -1.15 -10.19 -67.72
C SER A 23 -2.00 -11.45 -67.67
N PRO A 24 -1.45 -12.64 -67.92
CA PRO A 24 -2.20 -13.85 -67.67
C PRO A 24 -2.56 -13.87 -66.18
N ALA A 25 -3.85 -13.65 -65.90
CA ALA A 25 -4.41 -13.97 -64.62
C ALA A 25 -4.29 -15.49 -64.40
N ASP A 26 -4.20 -15.86 -63.12
CA ASP A 26 -4.80 -17.08 -62.59
C ASP A 26 -4.36 -18.41 -63.17
N GLN A 27 -3.12 -18.81 -62.84
CA GLN A 27 -2.78 -20.23 -62.84
C GLN A 27 -2.36 -20.61 -61.41
N PRO A 28 -3.16 -21.41 -60.67
CA PRO A 28 -2.69 -22.02 -59.43
C PRO A 28 -1.44 -22.88 -59.71
N PRO A 29 -0.58 -23.14 -58.71
CA PRO A 29 0.61 -23.97 -58.89
C PRO A 29 0.26 -25.29 -59.56
N ARG A 30 0.88 -25.63 -60.70
CA ARG A 30 0.65 -26.92 -61.38
C ARG A 30 1.75 -27.89 -60.96
N GLU A 31 1.42 -28.85 -60.09
CA GLU A 31 2.26 -30.00 -59.72
C GLU A 31 1.90 -31.20 -60.60
N PRO A 32 2.69 -31.52 -61.66
CA PRO A 32 2.30 -32.51 -62.68
C PRO A 32 2.14 -33.94 -62.15
N ASN A 33 2.75 -34.25 -61.00
CA ASN A 33 2.66 -35.58 -60.39
C ASN A 33 1.32 -35.81 -59.67
N SER A 34 0.68 -34.77 -59.15
CA SER A 34 -0.65 -34.86 -58.53
C SER A 34 -1.74 -35.21 -59.55
N ALA A 35 -1.66 -34.63 -60.75
CA ALA A 35 -2.61 -34.85 -61.84
C ALA A 35 -2.65 -36.33 -62.31
N LYS A 36 -1.51 -37.04 -62.26
CA LYS A 36 -1.42 -38.46 -62.66
C LYS A 36 -2.11 -39.40 -61.67
N GLU A 37 -2.04 -39.12 -60.37
CA GLU A 37 -2.71 -39.92 -59.33
C GLU A 37 -4.23 -39.64 -59.31
N CYS A 38 -4.64 -38.38 -59.53
CA CYS A 38 -6.05 -37.99 -59.59
C CYS A 38 -6.77 -38.52 -60.84
N ALA A 39 -6.04 -38.72 -61.95
CA ALA A 39 -6.53 -39.32 -63.19
C ALA A 39 -7.11 -40.74 -63.03
N ILE A 40 -6.77 -41.44 -61.94
CA ILE A 40 -7.28 -42.78 -61.63
C ILE A 40 -8.79 -42.77 -61.35
N CYS A 41 -9.30 -41.70 -60.72
CA CYS A 41 -10.72 -41.53 -60.42
C CYS A 41 -11.38 -40.39 -61.22
N HIS A 42 -10.60 -39.43 -61.70
CA HIS A 42 -11.05 -38.30 -62.52
C HIS A 42 -10.59 -38.45 -63.96
N TYR A 43 -11.23 -39.35 -64.72
CA TYR A 43 -10.92 -39.62 -66.13
C TYR A 43 -10.84 -38.36 -67.01
N ARG A 44 -11.59 -37.30 -66.67
CA ARG A 44 -11.58 -35.98 -67.37
C ARG A 44 -10.28 -35.18 -67.17
N TRP A 45 -9.40 -35.56 -66.25
CA TRP A 45 -8.13 -34.87 -65.94
C TRP A 45 -6.91 -35.52 -66.60
N ILE A 46 -7.12 -36.56 -67.41
CA ILE A 46 -6.08 -37.13 -68.25
C ILE A 46 -5.97 -36.25 -69.50
N ASP A 47 -5.06 -35.26 -69.47
CA ASP A 47 -4.75 -34.42 -70.63
C ASP A 47 -4.42 -35.25 -71.88
N THR A 48 -3.90 -36.46 -71.69
CA THR A 48 -3.57 -37.43 -72.75
C THR A 48 -4.77 -37.92 -73.57
N PHE A 49 -6.01 -37.78 -73.09
CA PHE A 49 -7.23 -38.20 -73.82
C PHE A 49 -8.01 -37.04 -74.47
N PHE A 50 -7.70 -35.78 -74.16
CA PHE A 50 -8.51 -34.61 -74.55
C PHE A 50 -7.71 -33.53 -75.31
N ILE A 51 -6.78 -33.95 -76.17
CA ILE A 51 -5.83 -33.07 -76.88
C ILE A 51 -6.51 -31.98 -77.74
N ASP A 52 -7.80 -32.13 -78.08
CA ASP A 52 -8.52 -31.21 -78.98
C ASP A 52 -9.77 -30.53 -78.38
N GLY A 53 -9.98 -30.58 -77.06
CA GLY A 53 -11.13 -29.91 -76.41
C GLY A 53 -12.51 -30.43 -76.84
N LYS A 54 -12.61 -31.70 -77.27
CA LYS A 54 -13.86 -32.38 -77.64
C LYS A 54 -14.10 -33.61 -76.76
N GLY A 55 -15.37 -33.89 -76.49
CA GLY A 55 -15.81 -35.04 -75.69
C GLY A 55 -15.65 -36.34 -76.47
N THR A 56 -15.99 -37.47 -75.85
CA THR A 56 -16.01 -38.76 -76.55
C THR A 56 -17.39 -39.01 -77.16
N ASP A 57 -17.50 -40.00 -78.06
CA ASP A 57 -18.79 -40.44 -78.62
C ASP A 57 -19.77 -40.97 -77.54
N LEU A 58 -19.28 -41.20 -76.31
CA LEU A 58 -20.07 -41.69 -75.18
C LEU A 58 -20.52 -40.58 -74.22
N VAL A 59 -19.80 -39.45 -74.17
CA VAL A 59 -20.07 -38.35 -73.22
C VAL A 59 -19.69 -36.99 -73.85
N PRO A 60 -20.62 -36.02 -73.96
CA PRO A 60 -20.33 -34.68 -74.47
C PRO A 60 -19.27 -33.94 -73.64
N TYR A 61 -18.53 -33.02 -74.27
CA TYR A 61 -17.65 -32.12 -73.54
C TYR A 61 -18.49 -31.09 -72.77
N GLU A 62 -18.68 -31.30 -71.47
CA GLU A 62 -19.31 -30.28 -70.64
C GLU A 62 -18.26 -29.21 -70.30
N GLU A 63 -18.26 -28.10 -71.04
CA GLU A 63 -17.42 -26.92 -70.78
C GLU A 63 -17.74 -26.22 -69.46
N THR A 64 -18.99 -26.37 -69.00
CA THR A 64 -19.48 -25.70 -67.80
C THR A 64 -19.46 -26.66 -66.63
N THR A 65 -18.48 -26.51 -65.76
CA THR A 65 -18.71 -26.13 -64.35
C THR A 65 -17.42 -26.33 -63.56
N GLN A 66 -17.19 -25.46 -62.58
CA GLN A 66 -16.32 -25.70 -61.43
C GLN A 66 -16.79 -26.91 -60.58
N ALA A 67 -17.37 -27.95 -61.18
CA ALA A 67 -17.87 -29.15 -60.49
C ALA A 67 -16.74 -29.87 -59.72
N THR A 68 -15.50 -29.75 -60.19
CA THR A 68 -14.30 -30.25 -59.52
C THR A 68 -14.02 -29.57 -58.17
N ALA A 69 -14.57 -28.38 -57.96
CA ALA A 69 -14.47 -27.59 -56.74
C ALA A 69 -15.77 -27.60 -55.92
N SER A 70 -16.82 -28.32 -56.36
CA SER A 70 -18.10 -28.35 -55.63
C SER A 70 -17.98 -29.07 -54.29
N SER A 71 -18.87 -28.75 -53.34
CA SER A 71 -18.89 -29.41 -52.03
C SER A 71 -19.16 -30.91 -52.17
N GLU A 72 -19.97 -31.32 -53.14
CA GLU A 72 -20.30 -32.72 -53.44
C GLU A 72 -19.06 -33.49 -53.91
N MET A 73 -18.21 -32.85 -54.72
CA MET A 73 -16.93 -33.43 -55.14
C MET A 73 -15.94 -33.54 -53.99
N CYS A 74 -15.88 -32.54 -53.10
CA CYS A 74 -15.09 -32.68 -51.87
C CYS A 74 -15.63 -33.83 -51.01
N PHE A 75 -16.95 -34.01 -50.94
CA PHE A 75 -17.59 -35.07 -50.16
C PHE A 75 -17.20 -36.47 -50.66
N SER A 76 -17.11 -36.72 -51.97
CA SER A 76 -16.76 -38.04 -52.51
C SER A 76 -15.34 -38.53 -52.17
N CYS A 77 -14.45 -37.65 -51.72
CA CYS A 77 -13.15 -38.06 -51.16
C CYS A 77 -13.23 -38.28 -49.64
N HIS A 78 -14.14 -37.57 -48.98
CA HIS A 78 -14.24 -37.53 -47.52
C HIS A 78 -15.30 -38.49 -46.93
N ASP A 79 -16.09 -39.13 -47.79
CA ASP A 79 -17.20 -40.03 -47.44
C ASP A 79 -16.78 -41.44 -47.02
N GLY A 80 -15.47 -41.72 -47.06
CA GLY A 80 -14.89 -43.03 -46.79
C GLY A 80 -14.27 -43.69 -48.00
N SER A 81 -14.49 -43.18 -49.22
CA SER A 81 -13.87 -43.72 -50.44
C SER A 81 -12.37 -43.45 -50.53
N VAL A 82 -11.89 -42.30 -50.03
CA VAL A 82 -10.44 -42.00 -49.90
C VAL A 82 -10.04 -41.88 -48.43
N VAL A 83 -10.80 -41.08 -47.65
CA VAL A 83 -10.64 -40.98 -46.21
C VAL A 83 -11.99 -40.66 -45.58
N ASP A 84 -12.44 -41.45 -44.59
CA ASP A 84 -13.66 -41.08 -43.87
C ASP A 84 -13.35 -39.98 -42.86
N SER A 85 -13.80 -38.78 -43.16
CA SER A 85 -13.62 -37.60 -42.30
C SER A 85 -14.88 -36.75 -42.20
N ARG A 86 -16.03 -37.33 -42.59
CA ARG A 86 -17.36 -36.69 -42.53
C ARG A 86 -17.63 -36.09 -41.16
N GLY A 87 -17.39 -36.85 -40.09
CA GLY A 87 -17.60 -36.39 -38.71
C GLY A 87 -16.76 -35.18 -38.31
N LYS A 88 -15.60 -34.98 -38.95
CA LYS A 88 -14.70 -33.86 -38.64
C LYS A 88 -14.98 -32.64 -39.53
N ILE A 89 -15.10 -32.83 -40.84
CA ILE A 89 -15.15 -31.71 -41.78
C ILE A 89 -16.58 -31.31 -42.19
N TYR A 90 -17.55 -32.22 -42.12
CA TYR A 90 -18.94 -31.95 -42.48
C TYR A 90 -19.84 -31.71 -41.26
N SER A 91 -19.27 -31.72 -40.05
CA SER A 91 -19.94 -31.19 -38.87
C SER A 91 -20.16 -29.67 -38.99
N ASP A 92 -21.14 -29.13 -38.27
CA ASP A 92 -21.50 -27.70 -38.29
C ASP A 92 -20.42 -26.76 -37.72
N HIS A 93 -19.31 -27.32 -37.19
CA HIS A 93 -18.23 -26.58 -36.57
C HIS A 93 -16.97 -26.53 -37.44
N ARG A 94 -17.14 -25.91 -38.61
CA ARG A 94 -16.08 -25.57 -39.58
C ARG A 94 -16.12 -24.10 -39.92
N HIS A 95 -15.04 -23.58 -40.53
CA HIS A 95 -15.09 -22.25 -41.16
C HIS A 95 -16.35 -22.14 -42.04
N PRO A 96 -17.19 -21.10 -41.87
CA PRO A 96 -18.48 -21.06 -42.55
C PRO A 96 -18.34 -21.01 -44.06
N ILE A 97 -18.88 -22.01 -44.75
CA ILE A 97 -19.03 -22.04 -46.21
C ILE A 97 -20.46 -21.64 -46.60
N ASN A 98 -20.69 -21.35 -47.88
CA ASN A 98 -21.97 -20.80 -48.39
C ASN A 98 -22.36 -19.48 -47.72
N LYS A 99 -21.36 -18.72 -47.24
CA LYS A 99 -21.54 -17.39 -46.65
C LYS A 99 -20.46 -16.44 -47.16
N PRO A 100 -20.77 -15.15 -47.33
CA PRO A 100 -19.76 -14.17 -47.68
C PRO A 100 -18.76 -14.01 -46.52
N PRO A 101 -17.50 -13.65 -46.81
CA PRO A 101 -16.56 -13.23 -45.78
C PRO A 101 -17.13 -12.01 -45.01
N PRO A 102 -16.68 -11.77 -43.77
CA PRO A 102 -17.05 -10.55 -43.04
C PRO A 102 -16.73 -9.29 -43.85
N LYS A 103 -17.59 -8.28 -43.78
CA LYS A 103 -17.50 -7.06 -44.61
C LYS A 103 -16.14 -6.35 -44.56
N ASP A 104 -15.46 -6.41 -43.41
CA ASP A 104 -14.18 -5.74 -43.18
C ASP A 104 -12.97 -6.67 -43.36
N MET A 105 -13.18 -7.90 -43.87
CA MET A 105 -12.13 -8.88 -44.09
C MET A 105 -11.62 -8.78 -45.53
N ASN A 106 -10.33 -8.51 -45.69
CA ASN A 106 -9.66 -8.59 -46.97
C ASN A 106 -9.39 -10.06 -47.31
N ILE A 107 -9.90 -10.53 -48.46
CA ILE A 107 -9.64 -11.88 -48.95
C ILE A 107 -8.69 -11.77 -50.16
N PRO A 108 -7.42 -12.19 -50.02
CA PRO A 108 -6.47 -12.19 -51.14
C PRO A 108 -6.96 -13.02 -52.33
N ALA A 109 -6.60 -12.60 -53.55
CA ALA A 109 -7.05 -13.23 -54.79
C ALA A 109 -6.73 -14.73 -54.90
N ILE A 110 -5.68 -15.20 -54.21
CA ILE A 110 -5.35 -16.63 -54.13
C ILE A 110 -6.46 -17.47 -53.48
N PHE A 111 -7.37 -16.87 -52.71
CA PHE A 111 -8.51 -17.53 -52.09
C PHE A 111 -9.81 -17.13 -52.79
N PRO A 112 -10.18 -17.80 -53.89
CA PRO A 112 -11.34 -17.41 -54.69
C PRO A 112 -12.66 -17.63 -53.93
N LEU A 113 -13.61 -16.73 -54.16
CA LEU A 113 -15.00 -16.84 -53.73
C LEU A 113 -15.85 -17.40 -54.88
N ASP A 114 -17.03 -17.90 -54.59
CA ASP A 114 -17.99 -18.27 -55.65
C ASP A 114 -18.55 -17.04 -56.38
N ASP A 115 -19.32 -17.27 -57.45
CA ASP A 115 -19.92 -16.21 -58.27
C ASP A 115 -20.86 -15.27 -57.49
N LYS A 116 -21.30 -15.68 -56.29
CA LYS A 116 -22.14 -14.90 -55.37
C LYS A 116 -21.31 -14.21 -54.27
N GLY A 117 -19.99 -14.34 -54.30
CA GLY A 117 -19.06 -13.80 -53.31
C GLY A 117 -19.01 -14.58 -52.00
N ASN A 118 -19.43 -15.85 -51.97
CA ASN A 118 -19.36 -16.69 -50.77
C ASN A 118 -18.07 -17.49 -50.69
N MET A 119 -17.63 -17.74 -49.46
CA MET A 119 -16.58 -18.70 -49.16
C MET A 119 -17.09 -20.13 -49.38
N GLN A 120 -16.24 -20.95 -49.98
CA GLN A 120 -16.48 -22.36 -50.28
C GLN A 120 -15.29 -23.22 -49.87
N CYS A 121 -15.42 -24.55 -49.91
CA CYS A 121 -14.31 -25.46 -49.63
C CYS A 121 -13.09 -25.14 -50.50
N PHE A 122 -13.34 -24.85 -51.79
CA PHE A 122 -12.30 -24.46 -52.75
C PHE A 122 -11.68 -23.09 -52.50
N THR A 123 -12.22 -22.26 -51.60
CA THR A 123 -11.60 -20.99 -51.23
C THR A 123 -10.25 -21.25 -50.55
N CYS A 124 -10.18 -22.26 -49.68
CA CYS A 124 -8.94 -22.66 -49.01
C CYS A 124 -8.23 -23.83 -49.71
N HIS A 125 -9.01 -24.72 -50.33
CA HIS A 125 -8.51 -25.95 -50.93
C HIS A 125 -8.35 -25.87 -52.45
N THR A 126 -7.40 -26.62 -53.00
CA THR A 126 -7.23 -26.79 -54.45
C THR A 126 -6.57 -28.13 -54.76
N ALA A 127 -7.11 -28.87 -55.72
CA ALA A 127 -6.52 -30.13 -56.20
C ALA A 127 -5.09 -29.94 -56.77
N HIS A 128 -4.74 -28.70 -57.14
CA HIS A 128 -3.41 -28.31 -57.65
C HIS A 128 -2.66 -27.51 -56.59
N GLY A 129 -2.60 -28.02 -55.36
CA GLY A 129 -2.00 -27.32 -54.23
C GLY A 129 -0.47 -27.35 -54.26
N VAL A 130 0.17 -26.50 -53.46
CA VAL A 130 1.59 -26.67 -53.14
C VAL A 130 1.75 -27.96 -52.35
N SER A 131 2.81 -28.74 -52.61
CA SER A 131 3.04 -29.99 -51.88
C SER A 131 3.15 -29.73 -50.38
N SER A 132 2.20 -30.27 -49.61
CA SER A 132 2.40 -30.46 -48.17
C SER A 132 3.42 -31.58 -48.00
N GLU A 133 4.44 -31.39 -47.17
CA GLU A 133 5.54 -32.34 -47.00
C GLU A 133 5.07 -33.80 -46.88
N MET A 134 5.45 -34.59 -47.90
CA MET A 134 5.53 -36.06 -48.00
C MET A 134 4.27 -36.92 -47.70
N GLY A 135 3.71 -37.51 -48.76
CA GLY A 135 2.84 -38.69 -48.76
C GLY A 135 1.36 -38.42 -49.08
N ILE A 136 0.75 -39.27 -49.91
CA ILE A 136 -0.68 -39.23 -50.29
C ILE A 136 -1.60 -39.21 -49.05
N GLU A 137 -1.14 -39.78 -47.93
CA GLU A 137 -1.87 -39.83 -46.66
C GLU A 137 -1.94 -38.47 -45.92
N ARG A 138 -1.19 -37.46 -46.39
CA ARG A 138 -1.11 -36.11 -45.79
C ARG A 138 -1.28 -34.98 -46.78
N ALA A 139 -1.56 -35.28 -48.06
CA ALA A 139 -1.80 -34.30 -49.12
C ALA A 139 -3.14 -33.56 -48.88
N VAL A 140 -3.16 -32.67 -47.89
CA VAL A 140 -4.26 -31.73 -47.76
C VAL A 140 -4.03 -30.67 -48.83
N PHE A 141 -4.74 -30.82 -49.94
CA PHE A 141 -4.86 -29.91 -51.07
C PHE A 141 -5.15 -28.46 -50.64
N ILE A 142 -4.15 -27.72 -50.19
CA ILE A 142 -4.26 -26.31 -49.76
C ILE A 142 -3.59 -25.39 -50.78
N ARG A 143 -4.15 -24.20 -50.97
CA ARG A 143 -3.71 -23.24 -52.00
C ARG A 143 -2.35 -22.62 -51.73
N THR A 144 -1.91 -22.60 -50.48
CA THR A 144 -0.63 -22.04 -50.04
C THR A 144 -0.14 -22.79 -48.80
N SER A 145 1.15 -22.68 -48.49
CA SER A 145 1.70 -23.25 -47.26
C SER A 145 1.00 -22.62 -46.05
N ASN A 146 0.67 -23.47 -45.08
CA ASN A 146 0.13 -23.05 -43.78
C ASN A 146 1.14 -23.26 -42.65
N ASN A 147 2.44 -23.33 -42.98
CA ASN A 147 3.51 -23.45 -42.00
C ASN A 147 3.41 -22.27 -41.00
N ASN A 148 3.36 -22.60 -39.72
CA ASN A 148 3.24 -21.62 -38.63
C ASN A 148 2.09 -20.61 -38.81
N SER A 149 0.93 -21.07 -39.30
CA SER A 149 -0.27 -20.25 -39.52
C SER A 149 -0.16 -19.19 -40.62
N SER A 150 0.82 -19.29 -41.52
CA SER A 150 1.03 -18.31 -42.60
C SER A 150 -0.23 -18.08 -43.45
N MET A 151 -1.04 -19.11 -43.66
CA MET A 151 -2.30 -18.99 -44.41
C MET A 151 -3.37 -18.23 -43.62
N CYS A 152 -3.43 -18.40 -42.29
CA CYS A 152 -4.47 -17.80 -41.44
C CYS A 152 -4.35 -16.26 -41.43
N ILE A 153 -3.13 -15.75 -41.32
CA ILE A 153 -2.85 -14.31 -41.22
C ILE A 153 -3.08 -13.55 -42.53
N MET A 154 -3.23 -14.25 -43.66
CA MET A 154 -3.55 -13.64 -44.95
C MET A 154 -4.97 -13.06 -45.01
N CYS A 155 -5.89 -13.58 -44.19
CA CYS A 155 -7.26 -13.06 -44.07
C CYS A 155 -7.54 -12.51 -42.66
N HIS A 156 -6.92 -13.07 -41.62
CA HIS A 156 -7.03 -12.60 -40.24
C HIS A 156 -5.94 -11.59 -39.88
N GLU A 157 -5.75 -10.58 -40.74
CA GLU A 157 -4.72 -9.56 -40.60
C GLU A 157 -4.79 -8.84 -39.24
N GLY A 158 -3.63 -8.60 -38.64
CA GLY A 158 -3.48 -7.86 -37.38
C GLY A 158 -3.80 -8.67 -36.12
N LYS A 159 -4.08 -9.99 -36.22
CA LYS A 159 -4.26 -10.88 -35.07
C LYS A 159 -2.94 -11.42 -34.50
N GLU A 160 -1.87 -11.33 -35.28
CA GLU A 160 -0.50 -11.75 -34.98
C GLU A 160 0.31 -10.71 -34.19
N GLY A 161 -0.19 -9.47 -34.08
CA GLY A 161 0.54 -8.35 -33.46
C GLY A 161 0.75 -8.42 -31.94
N GLY A 162 0.34 -9.50 -31.28
CA GLY A 162 0.53 -9.74 -29.84
C GLY A 162 -0.05 -8.64 -28.94
N PRO A 163 0.42 -8.50 -27.68
CA PRO A 163 -0.19 -7.61 -26.70
C PRO A 163 -0.18 -6.13 -27.09
N ALA A 164 0.79 -5.69 -27.89
CA ALA A 164 0.85 -4.31 -28.38
C ALA A 164 -0.32 -3.97 -29.33
N ALA A 165 -0.86 -4.98 -30.02
CA ALA A 165 -2.08 -4.90 -30.84
C ALA A 165 -3.35 -5.35 -30.09
N GLY A 166 -3.25 -5.64 -28.78
CA GLY A 166 -4.38 -6.16 -28.00
C GLY A 166 -4.71 -7.62 -28.27
N ASN A 167 -3.73 -8.41 -28.73
CA ASN A 167 -3.88 -9.84 -28.98
C ASN A 167 -2.99 -10.69 -28.05
N HIS A 168 -3.35 -11.94 -27.85
CA HIS A 168 -2.51 -12.91 -27.16
C HIS A 168 -1.17 -13.07 -27.92
N PRO A 169 -0.02 -13.19 -27.23
CA PRO A 169 1.26 -13.39 -27.91
C PRO A 169 1.26 -14.68 -28.73
N LEU A 170 1.95 -14.65 -29.87
CA LEU A 170 2.32 -15.80 -30.71
C LEU A 170 3.85 -15.90 -30.78
N GLY A 171 4.36 -17.03 -31.28
CA GLY A 171 5.79 -17.31 -31.39
C GLY A 171 6.34 -18.12 -30.22
N THR A 172 7.68 -18.17 -30.12
CA THR A 172 8.38 -19.03 -29.15
C THR A 172 8.18 -18.57 -27.71
N MET A 173 7.71 -19.48 -26.86
CA MET A 173 7.50 -19.25 -25.43
C MET A 173 8.49 -20.04 -24.56
N LYS A 174 8.77 -19.51 -23.37
CA LYS A 174 9.64 -20.16 -22.38
C LYS A 174 9.01 -21.41 -21.77
N ARG A 175 7.67 -21.39 -21.59
CA ARG A 175 6.92 -22.52 -21.04
C ARG A 175 6.81 -23.62 -22.09
N GLN A 176 6.91 -24.86 -21.65
CA GLN A 176 6.72 -26.03 -22.50
C GLN A 176 5.27 -26.12 -23.00
N MET A 177 5.09 -26.53 -24.25
CA MET A 177 3.76 -26.80 -24.79
C MET A 177 3.10 -27.95 -24.00
N PRO A 178 1.87 -27.77 -23.47
CA PRO A 178 1.22 -28.83 -22.71
C PRO A 178 0.89 -30.04 -23.58
N GLU A 179 1.39 -31.23 -23.19
CA GLU A 179 1.13 -32.48 -23.93
C GLU A 179 -0.37 -32.79 -24.05
N LYS A 180 -1.15 -32.43 -23.02
CA LYS A 180 -2.61 -32.57 -23.01
C LYS A 180 -3.28 -31.78 -24.13
N MET A 181 -2.76 -30.62 -24.50
CA MET A 181 -3.30 -29.84 -25.61
C MET A 181 -2.97 -30.50 -26.95
N LEU A 182 -1.75 -31.02 -27.11
CA LEU A 182 -1.31 -31.74 -28.32
C LEU A 182 -2.15 -33.01 -28.55
N SER A 183 -2.45 -33.77 -27.49
CA SER A 183 -3.30 -34.97 -27.58
C SER A 183 -4.75 -34.66 -27.97
N ARG A 184 -5.19 -33.41 -27.82
CA ARG A 184 -6.51 -32.92 -28.27
C ARG A 184 -6.48 -32.24 -29.65
N GLY A 185 -5.39 -32.39 -30.40
CA GLY A 185 -5.28 -31.90 -31.77
C GLY A 185 -4.76 -30.47 -31.90
N SER A 186 -4.17 -29.91 -30.84
CA SER A 186 -3.41 -28.66 -30.94
C SER A 186 -2.15 -28.89 -31.77
N VAL A 187 -1.80 -27.91 -32.59
CA VAL A 187 -0.58 -27.96 -33.42
C VAL A 187 0.44 -26.97 -32.87
N ALA A 188 1.67 -27.43 -32.67
CA ALA A 188 2.81 -26.58 -32.32
C ALA A 188 3.48 -26.04 -33.59
N GLY A 189 4.11 -24.88 -33.50
CA GLY A 189 4.94 -24.37 -34.59
C GLY A 189 6.22 -25.19 -34.80
N SER A 190 6.92 -24.89 -35.89
CA SER A 190 8.17 -25.53 -36.29
C SER A 190 9.29 -25.34 -35.25
N ASP A 191 9.29 -24.21 -34.54
CA ASP A 191 10.25 -23.95 -33.48
C ASP A 191 9.80 -24.56 -32.13
N LYS A 192 10.78 -24.90 -31.29
CA LYS A 192 10.50 -25.46 -29.95
C LYS A 192 9.63 -24.50 -29.13
N ASN A 193 8.51 -24.99 -28.61
CA ASN A 193 7.53 -24.22 -27.85
C ASN A 193 6.99 -23.00 -28.60
N GLN A 194 6.80 -23.10 -29.91
CA GLN A 194 6.20 -22.03 -30.70
C GLN A 194 4.68 -22.10 -30.67
N LEU A 195 4.07 -21.01 -30.21
CA LEU A 195 2.63 -20.82 -30.20
C LEU A 195 2.16 -20.26 -31.55
N ILE A 196 1.22 -20.94 -32.17
CA ILE A 196 0.65 -20.59 -33.49
C ILE A 196 -0.89 -20.59 -33.39
N CYS A 197 -1.59 -20.12 -34.42
CA CYS A 197 -3.06 -20.05 -34.41
C CYS A 197 -3.68 -21.44 -34.17
N GLN A 198 -3.14 -22.48 -34.81
CA GLN A 198 -3.59 -23.87 -34.68
C GLN A 198 -3.25 -24.51 -33.34
N THR A 199 -2.52 -23.82 -32.45
CA THR A 199 -2.36 -24.29 -31.07
C THR A 199 -3.65 -24.10 -30.28
N CYS A 200 -4.45 -23.08 -30.60
CA CYS A 200 -5.70 -22.80 -29.90
C CYS A 200 -6.93 -23.08 -30.77
N HIS A 201 -6.79 -22.99 -32.09
CA HIS A 201 -7.89 -23.13 -33.04
C HIS A 201 -7.77 -24.41 -33.89
N THR A 202 -8.90 -25.00 -34.24
CA THR A 202 -9.01 -26.05 -35.26
C THR A 202 -10.10 -25.68 -36.25
N VAL A 203 -9.73 -25.52 -37.52
CA VAL A 203 -10.63 -25.04 -38.57
C VAL A 203 -11.77 -26.02 -38.91
N HIS A 204 -11.60 -27.29 -38.55
CA HIS A 204 -12.57 -28.36 -38.79
C HIS A 204 -12.78 -29.20 -37.51
N GLY A 205 -14.05 -29.48 -37.19
CA GLY A 205 -14.44 -30.48 -36.20
C GLY A 205 -14.20 -30.09 -34.76
N SER A 206 -14.11 -28.79 -34.47
CA SER A 206 -14.09 -28.30 -33.09
C SER A 206 -15.47 -28.54 -32.46
N PRO A 207 -15.60 -29.20 -31.29
CA PRO A 207 -16.87 -29.24 -30.58
C PRO A 207 -17.15 -27.94 -29.80
N TYR A 208 -16.31 -26.91 -29.95
CA TYR A 208 -16.31 -25.69 -29.15
C TYR A 208 -16.50 -24.44 -30.02
N ASP A 209 -17.18 -23.45 -29.46
CA ASP A 209 -17.40 -22.16 -30.13
C ASP A 209 -16.08 -21.47 -30.50
N ASN A 210 -16.10 -20.68 -31.57
CA ASN A 210 -14.93 -20.00 -32.14
C ASN A 210 -13.81 -20.95 -32.57
N PHE A 211 -14.16 -22.19 -32.91
CA PHE A 211 -13.25 -23.17 -33.49
C PHE A 211 -12.08 -23.50 -32.57
N LEU A 212 -12.31 -23.61 -31.26
CA LEU A 212 -11.24 -23.86 -30.29
C LEU A 212 -10.89 -25.35 -30.18
N VAL A 213 -9.66 -25.66 -29.81
CA VAL A 213 -9.24 -27.05 -29.53
C VAL A 213 -9.73 -27.56 -28.17
N ASP A 214 -10.13 -26.65 -27.28
CA ASP A 214 -10.67 -26.96 -25.95
C ASP A 214 -11.63 -25.88 -25.44
N ASN A 215 -12.42 -26.21 -24.42
CA ASN A 215 -13.37 -25.31 -23.78
C ASN A 215 -12.65 -24.16 -23.04
N ASN A 216 -13.05 -22.92 -23.34
CA ASN A 216 -12.59 -21.71 -22.65
C ASN A 216 -13.62 -21.12 -21.67
N ARG A 217 -14.81 -21.73 -21.52
CA ARG A 217 -15.94 -21.22 -20.73
C ARG A 217 -16.00 -21.76 -19.30
N ASP A 218 -16.34 -23.03 -19.14
CA ASP A 218 -16.77 -23.60 -17.85
C ASP A 218 -15.57 -23.96 -16.96
N SER A 219 -14.67 -24.81 -17.45
CA SER A 219 -13.42 -25.12 -16.77
C SER A 219 -12.32 -24.11 -17.09
N ALA A 220 -12.50 -23.32 -18.16
CA ALA A 220 -11.43 -22.54 -18.79
C ALA A 220 -10.17 -23.38 -19.08
N GLN A 221 -10.37 -24.67 -19.39
CA GLN A 221 -9.28 -25.65 -19.53
C GLN A 221 -8.24 -25.20 -20.55
N LEU A 222 -8.69 -24.64 -21.69
CA LEU A 222 -7.81 -24.10 -22.71
C LEU A 222 -6.78 -23.11 -22.14
N CYS A 223 -7.22 -22.24 -21.24
CA CYS A 223 -6.35 -21.25 -20.61
C CYS A 223 -5.51 -21.90 -19.51
N LEU A 224 -6.10 -22.76 -18.69
CA LEU A 224 -5.46 -23.35 -17.52
C LEU A 224 -4.42 -24.42 -17.85
N ASP A 225 -4.46 -25.03 -19.03
CA ASP A 225 -3.37 -25.92 -19.48
C ASP A 225 -2.04 -25.18 -19.60
N CYS A 226 -2.09 -23.90 -19.96
CA CYS A 226 -0.93 -23.01 -20.02
C CYS A 226 -0.81 -22.06 -18.82
N HIS A 227 -1.87 -21.85 -18.04
CA HIS A 227 -1.92 -20.89 -16.92
C HIS A 227 -2.49 -21.51 -15.64
N GLU A 228 -2.11 -22.75 -15.35
CA GLU A 228 -2.59 -23.53 -14.21
C GLU A 228 -2.50 -22.75 -12.89
N GLU A 229 -1.42 -21.96 -12.72
CA GLU A 229 -1.19 -21.14 -11.54
C GLU A 229 -2.28 -20.10 -11.27
N LYS A 230 -3.08 -19.76 -12.28
CA LYS A 230 -4.16 -18.76 -12.20
C LYS A 230 -5.53 -19.37 -11.88
N GLY A 231 -5.63 -20.69 -11.74
CA GLY A 231 -6.88 -21.39 -11.43
C GLY A 231 -7.47 -21.04 -10.06
N GLY A 232 -6.73 -20.33 -9.19
CA GLY A 232 -7.21 -19.90 -7.87
C GLY A 232 -8.39 -18.94 -7.88
N LEU A 233 -8.74 -18.38 -9.04
CA LEU A 233 -9.92 -17.56 -9.27
C LEU A 233 -11.24 -18.34 -9.20
N LEU A 234 -11.22 -19.65 -9.47
CA LEU A 234 -12.41 -20.50 -9.50
C LEU A 234 -13.18 -20.41 -8.18
N ASN A 235 -14.49 -20.23 -8.29
CA ASN A 235 -15.40 -20.19 -7.15
C ASN A 235 -15.16 -19.06 -6.13
N THR A 236 -14.44 -18.01 -6.52
CA THR A 236 -14.19 -16.82 -5.69
C THR A 236 -15.18 -15.69 -5.98
N GLY A 237 -15.08 -14.58 -5.23
CA GLY A 237 -15.86 -13.37 -5.49
C GLY A 237 -15.58 -12.70 -6.84
N HIS A 238 -14.45 -13.01 -7.49
CA HIS A 238 -14.09 -12.52 -8.83
C HIS A 238 -14.43 -13.51 -9.95
N ASP A 239 -15.06 -14.65 -9.63
CA ASP A 239 -15.70 -15.49 -10.64
C ASP A 239 -17.01 -14.82 -11.08
N LEU A 240 -16.93 -13.96 -12.10
CA LEU A 240 -18.06 -13.13 -12.54
C LEU A 240 -19.23 -13.93 -13.10
N ARG A 241 -19.05 -15.21 -13.44
CA ARG A 241 -20.18 -16.10 -13.78
C ARG A 241 -21.13 -16.27 -12.60
N ARG A 242 -20.61 -16.16 -11.37
CA ARG A 242 -21.36 -16.30 -10.12
C ARG A 242 -21.80 -14.97 -9.54
N THR A 243 -20.94 -13.96 -9.62
CA THR A 243 -21.17 -12.68 -8.94
C THR A 243 -21.74 -11.59 -9.84
N ALA A 244 -21.62 -11.72 -11.16
CA ALA A 244 -22.09 -10.73 -12.13
C ALA A 244 -22.37 -11.35 -13.51
N ALA A 245 -23.21 -12.39 -13.56
CA ALA A 245 -23.45 -13.22 -14.76
C ALA A 245 -23.94 -12.43 -15.99
N ASN A 246 -24.67 -11.34 -15.75
CA ASN A 246 -25.21 -10.46 -16.81
C ASN A 246 -24.25 -9.33 -17.21
N SER A 247 -23.12 -9.19 -16.52
CA SER A 247 -22.15 -8.15 -16.89
C SER A 247 -21.56 -8.44 -18.27
N LYS A 248 -21.23 -7.39 -19.02
CA LYS A 248 -20.65 -7.53 -20.36
C LYS A 248 -19.22 -7.03 -20.38
N ASN A 249 -18.36 -7.73 -21.11
CA ASN A 249 -17.04 -7.23 -21.48
C ASN A 249 -17.14 -6.21 -22.64
N SER A 250 -16.00 -5.66 -23.08
CA SER A 250 -15.92 -4.66 -24.15
C SER A 250 -16.35 -5.17 -25.53
N LYS A 251 -16.52 -6.49 -25.69
CA LYS A 251 -17.10 -7.13 -26.89
C LYS A 251 -18.57 -7.46 -26.72
N GLY A 252 -19.22 -7.01 -25.64
CA GLY A 252 -20.63 -7.25 -25.36
C GLY A 252 -20.94 -8.68 -24.88
N GLN A 253 -19.93 -9.47 -24.54
CA GLN A 253 -20.09 -10.86 -24.12
C GLN A 253 -20.29 -10.96 -22.61
N THR A 254 -21.19 -11.86 -22.18
CA THR A 254 -21.37 -12.22 -20.77
C THR A 254 -20.29 -13.19 -20.31
N PRO A 255 -20.00 -13.30 -18.99
CA PRO A 255 -19.13 -14.33 -18.43
C PRO A 255 -19.45 -15.75 -18.87
N GLU A 256 -20.72 -16.06 -19.12
CA GLU A 256 -21.14 -17.35 -19.70
C GLU A 256 -20.62 -17.53 -21.13
N LYS A 257 -20.73 -16.51 -21.98
CA LYS A 257 -20.28 -16.55 -23.38
C LYS A 257 -18.76 -16.48 -23.53
N SER A 258 -18.10 -15.65 -22.73
CA SER A 258 -16.65 -15.41 -22.81
C SER A 258 -15.83 -16.36 -21.94
N GLY A 259 -16.47 -17.05 -20.99
CA GLY A 259 -15.79 -17.78 -19.93
C GLY A 259 -15.24 -16.90 -18.82
N MET A 260 -14.72 -17.55 -17.78
CA MET A 260 -14.25 -16.86 -16.57
C MET A 260 -13.07 -15.93 -16.83
N CYS A 261 -12.12 -16.35 -17.67
CA CYS A 261 -10.99 -15.52 -18.05
C CYS A 261 -11.43 -14.43 -19.02
N GLY A 262 -12.33 -14.74 -19.96
CA GLY A 262 -12.87 -13.83 -20.97
C GLY A 262 -13.63 -12.61 -20.42
N ALA A 263 -14.09 -12.70 -19.18
CA ALA A 263 -14.76 -11.59 -18.49
C ALA A 263 -13.78 -10.47 -18.05
N CYS A 264 -12.48 -10.79 -18.00
CA CYS A 264 -11.39 -9.91 -17.58
C CYS A 264 -10.28 -9.76 -18.63
N HIS A 265 -10.00 -10.80 -19.41
CA HIS A 265 -8.96 -10.87 -20.43
C HIS A 265 -9.52 -11.27 -21.79
N LEU A 266 -9.19 -10.54 -22.85
CA LEU A 266 -9.54 -10.91 -24.22
C LEU A 266 -8.30 -11.40 -24.97
N VAL A 267 -8.42 -12.52 -25.69
CA VAL A 267 -7.33 -13.04 -26.53
C VAL A 267 -7.15 -12.22 -27.82
N HIS A 268 -8.19 -11.51 -28.27
CA HIS A 268 -8.13 -10.65 -29.45
C HIS A 268 -8.91 -9.35 -29.25
N GLY A 269 -8.32 -8.25 -29.68
CA GLY A 269 -8.95 -6.92 -29.62
C GLY A 269 -9.24 -6.45 -28.19
N ALA A 270 -8.33 -6.75 -27.26
CA ALA A 270 -8.33 -6.30 -25.89
C ALA A 270 -7.73 -4.90 -25.72
N ASP A 271 -7.85 -4.32 -24.52
CA ASP A 271 -6.96 -3.22 -24.15
C ASP A 271 -5.50 -3.72 -24.09
N LYS A 272 -4.56 -2.87 -24.50
CA LYS A 272 -3.12 -3.19 -24.59
C LYS A 272 -2.51 -3.45 -23.21
N VAL A 273 -3.15 -2.99 -22.13
CA VAL A 273 -2.73 -3.28 -20.76
C VAL A 273 -3.31 -4.61 -20.30
N ALA A 274 -2.44 -5.59 -20.07
CA ALA A 274 -2.79 -6.91 -19.53
C ALA A 274 -3.90 -7.65 -20.32
N LEU A 275 -4.11 -7.30 -21.59
CA LEU A 275 -5.20 -7.81 -22.41
C LEU A 275 -6.57 -7.57 -21.77
N TRP A 276 -6.78 -6.44 -21.12
CA TRP A 276 -7.98 -6.18 -20.33
C TRP A 276 -9.25 -6.14 -21.20
N ALA A 277 -10.30 -6.79 -20.71
CA ALA A 277 -11.56 -7.00 -21.43
C ALA A 277 -12.59 -5.89 -21.19
N ARG A 278 -12.22 -4.80 -20.51
CA ARG A 278 -13.15 -3.72 -20.15
C ARG A 278 -12.54 -2.38 -20.49
N GLU A 279 -13.40 -1.39 -20.68
CA GLU A 279 -12.94 -0.02 -20.82
C GLU A 279 -12.31 0.45 -19.50
N LEU A 280 -11.10 0.98 -19.60
CA LEU A 280 -10.44 1.59 -18.46
C LEU A 280 -10.98 3.00 -18.27
N PRO A 281 -11.26 3.43 -17.02
CA PRO A 281 -11.66 4.80 -16.76
C PRO A 281 -10.58 5.76 -17.30
N GLY A 282 -10.91 6.49 -18.37
CA GLY A 282 -9.98 7.36 -19.14
C GLY A 282 -9.46 8.60 -18.40
N LYS A 283 -9.36 8.56 -17.06
CA LYS A 283 -8.90 9.65 -16.20
C LYS A 283 -7.76 9.27 -15.26
N GLY A 284 -7.33 8.00 -15.23
CA GLY A 284 -6.21 7.57 -14.40
C GLY A 284 -4.86 7.75 -15.10
N GLU A 285 -3.89 8.37 -14.42
CA GLU A 285 -2.49 8.41 -14.89
C GLU A 285 -1.79 7.05 -14.74
N ILE A 286 -2.37 6.10 -13.98
CA ILE A 286 -1.76 4.82 -13.59
C ILE A 286 -2.67 3.66 -13.98
N LYS A 287 -2.35 3.05 -15.12
CA LYS A 287 -3.21 2.04 -15.75
C LYS A 287 -3.42 0.77 -14.92
N THR A 288 -2.48 0.41 -14.05
CA THR A 288 -2.59 -0.76 -13.16
C THR A 288 -3.78 -0.65 -12.21
N GLN A 289 -3.99 0.55 -11.67
CA GLN A 289 -5.05 0.81 -10.69
C GLN A 289 -6.42 0.87 -11.39
N ASP A 290 -6.43 1.38 -12.61
CA ASP A 290 -7.63 1.48 -13.44
C ASP A 290 -8.24 0.11 -13.77
N LEU A 291 -7.44 -0.96 -13.81
CA LEU A 291 -7.94 -2.34 -13.95
C LEU A 291 -8.95 -2.64 -12.83
N CYS A 292 -8.58 -2.41 -11.58
CA CYS A 292 -9.46 -2.63 -10.42
C CYS A 292 -10.62 -1.63 -10.41
N ILE A 293 -10.36 -0.34 -10.65
CA ILE A 293 -11.37 0.72 -10.61
C ILE A 293 -12.42 0.56 -11.73
N SER A 294 -12.07 -0.05 -12.87
CA SER A 294 -13.03 -0.35 -13.94
C SER A 294 -14.23 -1.18 -13.48
N CYS A 295 -14.06 -1.96 -12.41
CA CYS A 295 -15.14 -2.70 -11.73
C CYS A 295 -15.54 -2.07 -10.39
N HIS A 296 -14.57 -1.65 -9.58
CA HIS A 296 -14.75 -1.10 -8.23
C HIS A 296 -14.96 0.42 -8.26
N ASN A 297 -15.99 0.86 -8.96
CA ASN A 297 -16.44 2.24 -8.96
C ASN A 297 -17.97 2.31 -8.74
N LYS A 298 -18.51 3.51 -8.51
CA LYS A 298 -19.92 3.72 -8.16
C LYS A 298 -20.91 3.17 -9.20
N GLN A 299 -20.50 3.04 -10.46
CA GLN A 299 -21.31 2.54 -11.58
C GLN A 299 -20.83 1.18 -12.10
N GLY A 300 -19.76 0.63 -11.53
CA GLY A 300 -19.12 -0.60 -11.96
C GLY A 300 -19.82 -1.84 -11.41
N VAL A 301 -19.45 -3.01 -11.94
CA VAL A 301 -20.00 -4.31 -11.53
C VAL A 301 -19.78 -4.64 -10.06
N ALA A 302 -18.83 -3.97 -9.40
CA ALA A 302 -18.51 -4.14 -7.99
C ALA A 302 -18.81 -2.87 -7.17
N ALA A 303 -19.82 -2.08 -7.55
CA ALA A 303 -20.21 -0.84 -6.88
C ALA A 303 -20.48 -1.02 -5.37
N ASP A 304 -21.05 -2.14 -4.96
CA ASP A 304 -21.32 -2.45 -3.54
C ASP A 304 -20.06 -2.82 -2.74
N LYS A 305 -18.92 -2.97 -3.41
CA LYS A 305 -17.61 -3.35 -2.84
C LYS A 305 -16.59 -2.21 -2.94
N ILE A 306 -17.03 -0.97 -3.18
CA ILE A 306 -16.15 0.19 -3.12
C ILE A 306 -15.80 0.53 -1.67
N ASN A 307 -14.57 0.98 -1.44
CA ASN A 307 -14.12 1.42 -0.12
C ASN A 307 -14.81 2.74 0.23
N LYS A 308 -15.59 2.76 1.32
CA LYS A 308 -16.21 3.98 1.88
C LYS A 308 -15.40 4.42 3.10
N GLY A 309 -14.82 5.63 3.07
CA GLY A 309 -13.96 6.16 4.12
C GLY A 309 -12.49 6.20 3.73
N TYR A 310 -11.60 6.32 4.72
CA TYR A 310 -10.15 6.38 4.49
C TYR A 310 -9.60 5.00 4.13
N SER A 311 -8.62 4.97 3.24
CA SER A 311 -7.95 3.75 2.80
C SER A 311 -6.45 3.93 2.82
N HIS A 312 -5.72 2.82 2.92
CA HIS A 312 -4.27 2.82 2.84
C HIS A 312 -3.83 3.49 1.53
N PRO A 313 -2.81 4.37 1.58
CA PRO A 313 -2.37 5.07 0.38
C PRO A 313 -1.91 4.09 -0.71
N VAL A 314 -2.30 4.38 -1.94
CA VAL A 314 -1.84 3.74 -3.18
C VAL A 314 -1.30 4.84 -4.11
N ASN A 315 -0.64 4.44 -5.18
CA ASN A 315 0.01 5.34 -6.14
C ASN A 315 1.16 6.15 -5.54
N ILE A 316 1.94 5.51 -4.66
CA ILE A 316 3.12 6.11 -4.01
C ILE A 316 4.39 5.35 -4.39
N SER A 317 5.50 6.07 -4.47
CA SER A 317 6.84 5.48 -4.62
C SER A 317 7.30 4.90 -3.28
N LEU A 318 7.54 3.59 -3.24
CA LEU A 318 8.10 2.91 -2.04
C LEU A 318 9.56 3.28 -1.80
N LYS A 319 10.30 3.53 -2.89
CA LYS A 319 11.71 3.94 -2.84
C LYS A 319 11.89 5.26 -2.10
N ASP A 320 11.04 6.25 -2.36
CA ASP A 320 11.09 7.56 -1.70
C ASP A 320 10.75 7.48 -0.20
N LYS A 321 10.16 6.37 0.23
CA LYS A 321 9.85 6.06 1.62
C LYS A 321 10.90 5.16 2.28
N GLY A 322 11.96 4.76 1.56
CA GLY A 322 13.00 3.87 2.06
C GLY A 322 12.51 2.44 2.35
N MET A 323 11.43 2.00 1.71
CA MET A 323 10.84 0.66 1.90
C MET A 323 11.32 -0.29 0.81
N ASN A 324 11.62 -1.54 1.18
CA ASN A 324 12.11 -2.58 0.26
C ASN A 324 11.39 -3.93 0.46
N PRO A 325 10.08 -4.03 0.21
CA PRO A 325 9.34 -5.27 0.38
C PRO A 325 9.63 -6.27 -0.76
N ASP A 326 9.45 -7.55 -0.48
CA ASP A 326 9.40 -8.61 -1.51
C ASP A 326 7.99 -8.71 -2.12
N LEU A 327 7.52 -7.58 -2.65
CA LEU A 327 6.21 -7.43 -3.28
C LEU A 327 6.35 -6.83 -4.68
N PRO A 328 5.46 -7.19 -5.62
CA PRO A 328 5.51 -6.64 -6.95
C PRO A 328 5.09 -5.16 -6.94
N VAL A 329 5.85 -4.35 -7.67
CA VAL A 329 5.52 -2.96 -7.97
C VAL A 329 5.39 -2.77 -9.47
N TYR A 330 4.70 -1.70 -9.85
CA TYR A 330 4.23 -1.49 -11.21
C TYR A 330 4.59 -0.09 -11.68
N ASP A 331 4.86 0.05 -12.97
CA ASP A 331 4.97 1.36 -13.61
C ASP A 331 3.58 1.97 -13.89
N PHE A 332 3.56 3.20 -14.39
CA PHE A 332 2.34 3.90 -14.78
C PHE A 332 1.56 3.21 -15.92
N LYS A 333 2.21 2.32 -16.68
CA LYS A 333 1.60 1.58 -17.80
C LYS A 333 1.01 0.24 -17.40
N GLY A 334 1.09 -0.18 -16.14
CA GLY A 334 0.60 -1.51 -15.75
C GLY A 334 1.65 -2.61 -15.71
N LYS A 335 2.91 -2.31 -16.05
CA LYS A 335 3.94 -3.34 -16.16
C LYS A 335 4.63 -3.53 -14.82
N ARG A 336 4.79 -4.80 -14.41
CA ARG A 336 5.63 -5.15 -13.26
C ARG A 336 7.08 -4.76 -13.55
N ILE A 337 7.68 -4.00 -12.66
CA ILE A 337 9.06 -3.51 -12.79
C ILE A 337 9.87 -3.80 -11.51
N PRO A 338 11.21 -3.78 -11.57
CA PRO A 338 12.04 -3.87 -10.36
C PRO A 338 11.77 -2.71 -9.40
N LEU A 339 11.82 -2.97 -8.09
CA LEU A 339 11.55 -1.96 -7.07
C LEU A 339 12.46 -0.73 -7.14
N GLN A 340 13.70 -0.91 -7.59
CA GLN A 340 14.70 0.16 -7.65
C GLN A 340 14.43 1.19 -8.76
N SER A 341 13.52 0.87 -9.69
CA SER A 341 13.14 1.76 -10.78
C SER A 341 12.47 3.04 -10.25
N LYS A 342 12.76 4.18 -10.90
CA LYS A 342 12.18 5.48 -10.51
C LYS A 342 10.65 5.51 -10.62
N GLU A 343 10.09 4.67 -11.48
CA GLU A 343 8.66 4.60 -11.79
C GLU A 343 7.95 3.52 -10.95
N ALA A 344 8.60 2.92 -9.95
CA ALA A 344 8.06 1.85 -9.13
C ALA A 344 6.94 2.35 -8.21
N LEU A 345 5.69 2.10 -8.59
CA LEU A 345 4.51 2.50 -7.83
C LEU A 345 3.93 1.33 -7.04
N PHE A 346 3.56 1.63 -5.80
CA PHE A 346 2.71 0.80 -4.96
C PHE A 346 1.25 0.95 -5.38
N THR A 347 0.59 -0.15 -5.77
CA THR A 347 -0.80 -0.14 -6.30
C THR A 347 -1.62 -1.28 -5.68
N CYS A 348 -2.93 -1.36 -5.94
CA CYS A 348 -3.76 -2.46 -5.41
C CYS A 348 -3.15 -3.85 -5.69
N PRO A 349 -2.63 -4.16 -6.89
CA PRO A 349 -2.02 -5.45 -7.17
C PRO A 349 -0.69 -5.72 -6.45
N THR A 350 -0.13 -4.75 -5.73
CA THR A 350 1.05 -4.98 -4.87
C THR A 350 0.70 -5.84 -3.66
N CYS A 351 -0.49 -5.64 -3.07
CA CYS A 351 -0.97 -6.47 -1.96
C CYS A 351 -1.95 -7.55 -2.42
N HIS A 352 -2.74 -7.28 -3.45
CA HIS A 352 -3.76 -8.19 -3.95
C HIS A 352 -3.30 -8.93 -5.22
N ASP A 353 -3.61 -10.21 -5.31
CA ASP A 353 -3.49 -11.00 -6.53
C ASP A 353 -4.81 -11.71 -6.84
N PRO A 354 -5.61 -11.20 -7.79
CA PRO A 354 -6.90 -11.80 -8.11
C PRO A 354 -6.79 -13.25 -8.62
N HIS A 355 -5.58 -13.71 -8.98
CA HIS A 355 -5.33 -15.08 -9.45
C HIS A 355 -4.98 -16.06 -8.31
N GLN A 356 -4.67 -15.58 -7.11
CA GLN A 356 -4.34 -16.45 -5.98
C GLN A 356 -5.58 -17.06 -5.32
N LYS A 357 -5.42 -18.28 -4.80
CA LYS A 357 -6.44 -18.92 -3.94
C LYS A 357 -6.61 -18.09 -2.66
N GLY A 358 -7.85 -17.81 -2.26
CA GLY A 358 -8.14 -17.14 -0.98
C GLY A 358 -7.60 -17.93 0.22
N THR A 359 -7.37 -17.26 1.35
CA THR A 359 -6.79 -17.92 2.53
C THR A 359 -7.73 -18.99 3.11
N ALA A 360 -7.17 -20.03 3.74
CA ALA A 360 -7.94 -21.14 4.32
C ALA A 360 -9.01 -20.69 5.35
N ARG A 361 -8.77 -19.57 6.04
CA ARG A 361 -9.72 -18.94 6.96
C ARG A 361 -10.97 -18.40 6.24
N GLN A 362 -10.76 -17.83 5.06
CA GLN A 362 -11.75 -17.15 4.26
C GLN A 362 -12.63 -18.12 3.45
N ALA A 363 -12.07 -19.27 3.10
CA ALA A 363 -12.81 -20.39 2.51
C ALA A 363 -13.92 -20.93 3.42
N LYS A 364 -13.80 -20.74 4.75
CA LYS A 364 -14.80 -21.16 5.76
C LYS A 364 -15.92 -20.13 6.02
N MET A 365 -15.81 -18.91 5.50
CA MET A 365 -16.87 -17.91 5.64
C MET A 365 -18.04 -18.26 4.71
N THR A 366 -19.26 -17.86 5.08
CA THR A 366 -20.45 -18.07 4.23
C THR A 366 -21.09 -16.72 3.88
N PRO A 367 -21.05 -16.28 2.61
CA PRO A 367 -20.35 -16.92 1.48
C PRO A 367 -18.81 -16.85 1.64
N PRO A 368 -18.05 -17.77 1.03
CA PRO A 368 -16.60 -17.72 1.04
C PRO A 368 -16.10 -16.38 0.48
N ARG A 369 -15.18 -15.71 1.19
CA ARG A 369 -14.68 -14.38 0.81
C ARG A 369 -13.17 -14.37 0.70
N SER A 370 -12.63 -14.51 -0.51
CA SER A 370 -11.19 -14.35 -0.74
C SER A 370 -10.79 -12.87 -0.69
N SER A 371 -9.80 -12.55 0.13
CA SER A 371 -9.13 -11.24 0.17
C SER A 371 -8.02 -11.11 -0.88
N PHE A 372 -7.63 -12.22 -1.52
CA PHE A 372 -6.61 -12.26 -2.56
C PHE A 372 -5.26 -11.69 -2.12
N LEU A 373 -4.94 -11.70 -0.83
CA LEU A 373 -3.66 -11.16 -0.36
C LEU A 373 -2.50 -12.03 -0.84
N ARG A 374 -1.46 -11.39 -1.40
CA ARG A 374 -0.26 -12.04 -1.95
C ARG A 374 0.54 -12.85 -0.95
N VAL A 375 0.43 -12.46 0.30
CA VAL A 375 1.12 -13.07 1.42
C VAL A 375 0.04 -13.67 2.30
N GLU A 376 0.20 -14.94 2.63
CA GLU A 376 -0.65 -15.58 3.63
C GLU A 376 -0.40 -14.90 4.99
N ASP A 377 -1.26 -13.96 5.37
CA ASP A 377 -1.26 -13.37 6.71
C ASP A 377 -1.81 -14.42 7.71
N GLY A 378 -0.89 -15.25 8.21
CA GLY A 378 -1.06 -15.99 9.46
C GLY A 378 -0.61 -15.14 10.67
N GLN A 379 -0.48 -15.80 11.83
CA GLN A 379 -0.06 -15.21 13.13
C GLN A 379 1.35 -14.55 13.16
N GLN A 380 1.99 -14.34 12.01
CA GLN A 380 3.34 -13.79 11.87
C GLN A 380 3.38 -12.46 11.10
N GLU A 381 2.22 -11.94 10.69
CA GLU A 381 2.06 -10.59 10.12
C GLU A 381 2.99 -10.30 8.94
N LYS A 382 3.17 -11.31 8.08
CA LYS A 382 4.21 -11.32 7.05
C LYS A 382 3.98 -10.26 5.99
N LEU A 383 2.75 -9.79 5.76
CA LEU A 383 2.50 -8.76 4.77
C LEU A 383 2.94 -7.38 5.25
N CYS A 384 2.39 -6.93 6.38
CA CYS A 384 2.61 -5.58 6.91
C CYS A 384 4.09 -5.32 7.23
N ARG A 385 4.78 -6.33 7.79
CA ARG A 385 6.17 -6.23 8.22
C ARG A 385 7.17 -6.00 7.09
N GLN A 386 6.82 -6.33 5.85
CA GLN A 386 7.70 -6.08 4.69
C GLN A 386 7.90 -4.58 4.42
N CYS A 387 6.93 -3.74 4.80
CA CYS A 387 7.01 -2.29 4.67
C CYS A 387 7.15 -1.59 6.03
N HIS A 388 6.51 -2.13 7.08
CA HIS A 388 6.38 -1.50 8.41
C HIS A 388 7.22 -2.23 9.48
N VAL A 389 8.50 -2.49 9.18
CA VAL A 389 9.43 -3.23 10.06
C VAL A 389 9.50 -2.62 11.47
N GLN A 390 9.51 -1.29 11.58
CA GLN A 390 9.59 -0.62 12.88
C GLN A 390 8.29 -0.74 13.67
N GLN A 391 7.13 -0.65 13.00
CA GLN A 391 5.83 -0.75 13.66
C GLN A 391 5.55 -2.17 14.15
N ALA A 392 6.13 -3.18 13.49
CA ALA A 392 6.07 -4.59 13.87
C ALA A 392 6.57 -4.88 15.30
N ARG A 393 7.33 -3.95 15.90
CA ARG A 393 7.81 -4.05 17.29
C ARG A 393 6.69 -4.03 18.34
N ILE A 394 5.45 -3.80 17.92
CA ILE A 394 4.26 -3.96 18.76
C ILE A 394 3.98 -5.44 19.11
N ILE A 395 4.44 -6.38 18.28
CA ILE A 395 4.23 -7.83 18.47
C ILE A 395 4.89 -8.26 19.78
N GLY A 396 4.13 -8.94 20.65
CA GLY A 396 4.58 -9.39 21.96
C GLY A 396 4.65 -8.31 23.06
N SER A 397 4.22 -7.08 22.77
CA SER A 397 4.07 -6.01 23.77
C SER A 397 2.66 -5.97 24.37
N ASP A 398 2.41 -5.10 25.35
CA ASP A 398 1.06 -4.91 25.92
C ASP A 398 -0.01 -4.47 24.90
N HIS A 399 0.40 -3.84 23.80
CA HIS A 399 -0.51 -3.48 22.71
C HIS A 399 -0.71 -4.62 21.69
N ASP A 400 -0.06 -5.77 21.89
CA ASP A 400 -0.43 -7.01 21.21
C ASP A 400 -1.70 -7.56 21.85
N LEU A 401 -2.85 -7.08 21.35
CA LEU A 401 -4.15 -7.41 21.92
C LEU A 401 -4.51 -8.90 21.80
N ARG A 402 -3.76 -9.71 21.04
CA ARG A 402 -3.93 -11.17 21.07
C ARG A 402 -3.66 -11.72 22.47
N GLY A 403 -2.73 -11.12 23.21
CA GLY A 403 -2.44 -11.49 24.60
C GLY A 403 -3.26 -10.71 25.61
N THR A 404 -3.32 -9.39 25.49
CA THR A 404 -3.86 -8.50 26.54
C THR A 404 -5.35 -8.20 26.41
N GLY A 405 -5.93 -8.39 25.23
CA GLY A 405 -7.35 -8.10 24.97
C GLY A 405 -7.95 -8.98 23.87
N PRO A 406 -7.88 -10.32 23.96
CA PRO A 406 -8.19 -11.24 22.86
C PRO A 406 -9.66 -11.19 22.40
N THR A 407 -10.56 -10.68 23.23
CA THR A 407 -11.98 -10.50 22.92
C THR A 407 -12.33 -9.12 22.37
N THR A 408 -11.35 -8.21 22.30
CA THR A 408 -11.54 -6.85 21.80
C THR A 408 -11.87 -6.87 20.33
N LYS A 409 -12.97 -6.20 19.93
CA LYS A 409 -13.40 -6.17 18.53
C LYS A 409 -13.11 -4.83 17.87
N ASN A 410 -12.71 -4.88 16.61
CA ASN A 410 -12.67 -3.71 15.73
C ASN A 410 -14.09 -3.36 15.20
N ASP A 411 -14.20 -2.31 14.40
CA ASP A 411 -15.46 -1.82 13.81
C ASP A 411 -16.10 -2.77 12.80
N LYS A 412 -15.36 -3.78 12.35
CA LYS A 412 -15.86 -4.88 11.52
C LYS A 412 -16.29 -6.09 12.35
N GLY A 413 -16.23 -6.00 13.69
CA GLY A 413 -16.60 -7.06 14.61
C GLY A 413 -15.55 -8.15 14.77
N GLN A 414 -14.32 -7.93 14.29
CA GLN A 414 -13.24 -8.91 14.28
C GLN A 414 -12.37 -8.78 15.55
N SER A 415 -12.03 -9.91 16.16
CA SER A 415 -11.04 -10.01 17.26
C SER A 415 -9.59 -9.88 16.76
N PRO A 416 -8.58 -9.72 17.64
CA PRO A 416 -7.17 -9.67 17.23
C PRO A 416 -6.70 -10.98 16.57
N HIS A 417 -7.28 -12.12 16.95
CA HIS A 417 -7.02 -13.39 16.25
C HIS A 417 -7.72 -13.45 14.89
N GLU A 418 -8.75 -12.62 14.66
CA GLU A 418 -9.51 -12.49 13.42
C GLU A 418 -8.94 -11.52 12.41
N SER A 419 -8.50 -10.36 12.89
CA SER A 419 -7.97 -9.29 12.08
C SER A 419 -6.45 -9.17 12.13
N ASP A 420 -5.75 -10.04 12.87
CA ASP A 420 -4.33 -9.91 13.25
C ASP A 420 -4.04 -8.77 14.27
N VAL A 421 -2.78 -8.69 14.72
CA VAL A 421 -2.30 -7.70 15.72
C VAL A 421 -2.44 -6.24 15.24
N CYS A 422 -2.30 -6.01 13.93
CA CYS A 422 -2.41 -4.70 13.33
C CYS A 422 -3.89 -4.39 13.06
N GLY A 423 -4.66 -5.35 12.55
CA GLY A 423 -6.02 -5.14 12.06
C GLY A 423 -7.09 -4.87 13.12
N VAL A 424 -6.76 -5.10 14.40
CA VAL A 424 -7.62 -4.67 15.51
C VAL A 424 -7.54 -3.15 15.75
N CYS A 425 -6.42 -2.54 15.36
CA CYS A 425 -6.16 -1.09 15.48
C CYS A 425 -6.29 -0.37 14.13
N HIS A 426 -5.89 -1.03 13.03
CA HIS A 426 -5.82 -0.47 11.69
C HIS A 426 -6.78 -1.15 10.72
N LEU A 427 -7.48 -0.37 9.90
CA LEU A 427 -8.38 -0.84 8.87
C LEU A 427 -7.92 -0.26 7.53
N MET A 428 -7.32 -1.11 6.71
CA MET A 428 -6.70 -0.71 5.44
C MET A 428 -7.72 -0.12 4.45
N HIS A 429 -8.99 -0.50 4.57
CA HIS A 429 -10.06 -0.05 3.70
C HIS A 429 -11.30 0.37 4.49
N GLY A 430 -11.70 1.63 4.32
CA GLY A 430 -12.90 2.19 4.93
C GLY A 430 -12.77 2.48 6.43
N ALA A 431 -11.59 2.94 6.84
CA ALA A 431 -11.36 3.50 8.17
C ALA A 431 -12.07 4.84 8.37
N GLN A 432 -12.29 5.21 9.62
CA GLN A 432 -12.93 6.49 9.98
C GLN A 432 -11.96 7.68 9.93
N THR A 433 -10.66 7.44 10.04
CA THR A 433 -9.61 8.49 10.06
C THR A 433 -8.45 8.17 9.14
N GLU A 434 -7.65 9.18 8.79
CA GLU A 434 -6.43 9.05 7.96
C GLU A 434 -5.38 8.12 8.59
N ASN A 435 -5.36 7.97 9.92
CA ASN A 435 -4.49 7.02 10.62
C ASN A 435 -4.96 5.55 10.47
N LEU A 436 -5.94 5.32 9.60
CA LEU A 436 -6.57 4.03 9.34
C LEU A 436 -7.20 3.43 10.58
N TRP A 437 -7.73 4.23 11.51
CA TRP A 437 -8.21 3.70 12.79
C TRP A 437 -9.42 2.76 12.61
N ALA A 438 -9.33 1.58 13.21
CA ALA A 438 -10.29 0.49 13.07
C ALA A 438 -11.39 0.50 14.13
N ARG A 439 -11.53 1.56 14.92
CA ARG A 439 -12.54 1.67 15.98
C ARG A 439 -13.36 2.95 15.83
N LYS A 440 -14.62 2.90 16.24
CA LYS A 440 -15.53 4.04 16.24
C LYS A 440 -15.01 5.12 17.17
N ILE A 441 -14.80 6.30 16.61
CA ILE A 441 -14.55 7.51 17.39
C ILE A 441 -15.93 8.11 17.71
N THR A 442 -16.40 7.87 18.93
CA THR A 442 -17.72 8.31 19.39
C THR A 442 -17.73 9.76 19.84
N ASP A 443 -16.61 10.21 20.42
CA ASP A 443 -16.46 11.56 20.95
C ASP A 443 -15.74 12.41 19.90
N LYS A 444 -16.46 13.40 19.36
CA LYS A 444 -15.88 14.36 18.43
C LYS A 444 -15.10 15.41 19.21
N SER A 445 -13.99 15.01 19.82
CA SER A 445 -12.99 15.99 20.27
C SER A 445 -12.58 16.86 19.08
N VAL A 446 -12.24 18.12 19.37
CA VAL A 446 -11.67 19.06 18.40
C VAL A 446 -10.35 18.52 17.84
N PHE A 447 -9.71 17.57 18.52
CA PHE A 447 -8.41 16.99 18.17
C PHE A 447 -8.48 15.44 18.12
N PRO A 448 -8.69 14.85 16.93
CA PRO A 448 -8.90 13.41 16.76
C PRO A 448 -7.73 12.50 17.16
N ALA A 449 -6.51 13.03 17.28
CA ALA A 449 -5.32 12.23 17.60
C ALA A 449 -5.37 11.64 19.01
N GLN A 450 -5.94 12.37 19.98
CA GLN A 450 -6.11 11.92 21.35
C GLN A 450 -7.17 10.81 21.45
N GLU A 451 -8.25 10.94 20.67
CA GLU A 451 -9.39 10.02 20.68
C GLU A 451 -9.02 8.59 20.31
N LEU A 452 -7.99 8.41 19.48
CA LEU A 452 -7.49 7.07 19.13
C LEU A 452 -7.19 6.26 20.40
N CYS A 453 -6.45 6.86 21.33
CA CYS A 453 -6.10 6.23 22.61
C CYS A 453 -7.33 6.05 23.50
N LEU A 454 -8.20 7.06 23.57
CA LEU A 454 -9.37 7.06 24.45
C LEU A 454 -10.47 6.07 24.02
N THR A 455 -10.46 5.58 22.76
CA THR A 455 -11.36 4.48 22.36
C THR A 455 -11.10 3.17 23.14
N CYS A 456 -9.92 3.03 23.74
CA CYS A 456 -9.53 1.90 24.60
C CYS A 456 -9.31 2.32 26.06
N HIS A 457 -8.60 3.43 26.27
CA HIS A 457 -8.19 3.96 27.57
C HIS A 457 -9.30 4.80 28.20
N ARG A 458 -10.47 4.18 28.39
CA ARG A 458 -11.64 4.77 29.03
C ARG A 458 -12.31 3.78 29.96
N ASN A 459 -13.21 4.28 30.80
CA ASN A 459 -14.10 3.43 31.59
C ASN A 459 -14.86 2.47 30.66
N ASN A 460 -14.88 1.19 31.00
CA ASN A 460 -15.46 0.10 30.19
C ASN A 460 -14.80 -0.13 28.81
N GLY A 461 -13.64 0.48 28.55
CA GLY A 461 -12.82 0.18 27.38
C GLY A 461 -11.91 -1.04 27.59
N ALA A 462 -11.26 -1.50 26.50
CA ALA A 462 -10.33 -2.63 26.55
C ALA A 462 -9.12 -2.39 27.46
N ALA A 463 -8.77 -1.12 27.71
CA ALA A 463 -7.68 -0.71 28.59
C ALA A 463 -8.21 0.05 29.82
N SER A 464 -9.36 -0.35 30.35
CA SER A 464 -10.03 0.30 31.50
C SER A 464 -9.19 0.34 32.78
N LYS A 465 -8.18 -0.53 32.90
CA LYS A 465 -7.21 -0.50 34.01
C LYS A 465 -6.16 0.61 33.90
N LYS A 466 -6.07 1.29 32.75
CA LYS A 466 -5.05 2.29 32.40
C LYS A 466 -5.69 3.58 31.88
N VAL A 467 -6.67 4.11 32.59
CA VAL A 467 -7.36 5.36 32.24
C VAL A 467 -6.59 6.58 32.75
N ILE A 468 -6.77 7.72 32.08
CA ILE A 468 -6.28 9.02 32.52
C ILE A 468 -7.36 9.72 33.36
N GLY A 469 -6.97 10.31 34.47
CA GLY A 469 -7.80 11.07 35.40
C GLY A 469 -7.34 12.53 35.53
N ASP A 470 -8.03 13.27 36.40
CA ASP A 470 -8.05 14.75 36.41
C ASP A 470 -6.70 15.42 36.71
N HIS A 471 -5.78 14.72 37.39
CA HIS A 471 -4.47 15.25 37.78
C HIS A 471 -3.39 14.73 36.83
N SER A 472 -3.46 15.18 35.59
CA SER A 472 -2.58 14.73 34.51
C SER A 472 -2.03 15.90 33.71
N HIS A 473 -0.95 15.65 32.98
CA HIS A 473 -0.32 16.62 32.09
C HIS A 473 -1.32 17.07 31.02
N PRO A 474 -1.42 18.37 30.74
CA PRO A 474 -2.36 18.87 29.74
C PRO A 474 -2.03 18.33 28.34
N VAL A 475 -3.09 17.98 27.62
CA VAL A 475 -3.12 17.66 26.19
C VAL A 475 -4.06 18.64 25.49
N ASP A 476 -4.11 18.61 24.16
CA ASP A 476 -4.90 19.50 23.31
C ASP A 476 -4.54 20.99 23.46
N ILE A 477 -3.29 21.25 23.87
CA ILE A 477 -2.69 22.58 24.02
C ILE A 477 -1.65 22.85 22.93
N ASP A 478 -1.61 24.09 22.46
CA ASP A 478 -0.61 24.59 21.52
C ASP A 478 0.65 25.03 22.29
N PRO A 479 1.80 24.32 22.15
CA PRO A 479 3.01 24.65 22.89
C PRO A 479 3.58 26.02 22.51
N ALA A 480 3.40 26.48 21.27
CA ALA A 480 3.95 27.75 20.81
C ALA A 480 3.29 28.94 21.54
N LYS A 481 1.99 28.85 21.83
CA LYS A 481 1.26 29.84 22.65
C LYS A 481 1.78 29.93 24.09
N MET A 482 2.48 28.90 24.55
CA MET A 482 3.12 28.86 25.87
C MET A 482 4.61 29.24 25.81
N GLY A 483 5.11 29.68 24.66
CA GLY A 483 6.54 29.96 24.46
C GLY A 483 7.43 28.71 24.48
N ILE A 484 6.84 27.54 24.22
CA ILE A 484 7.54 26.25 24.19
C ILE A 484 7.78 25.85 22.73
N SER A 485 9.04 25.52 22.42
CA SER A 485 9.43 24.90 21.15
C SER A 485 9.74 23.43 21.40
N THR A 486 9.39 22.56 20.46
CA THR A 486 9.60 21.12 20.55
C THR A 486 9.90 20.53 19.18
N LYS A 487 10.62 19.40 19.17
CA LYS A 487 10.83 18.55 17.99
C LYS A 487 9.93 17.31 18.00
N LEU A 488 9.12 17.12 19.06
CA LEU A 488 8.17 16.03 19.15
C LEU A 488 6.99 16.26 18.21
N PRO A 489 6.31 15.19 17.74
CA PRO A 489 5.20 15.34 16.82
C PRO A 489 4.01 16.02 17.49
N LEU A 490 3.51 17.08 16.86
CA LEU A 490 2.26 17.76 17.20
C LEU A 490 1.19 17.40 16.17
N TYR A 491 -0.08 17.60 16.51
CA TYR A 491 -1.21 17.15 15.70
C TYR A 491 -2.21 18.27 15.43
N ASP A 492 -2.69 18.37 14.19
CA ASP A 492 -3.72 19.34 13.80
C ASP A 492 -5.14 18.84 14.15
N LYS A 493 -6.14 19.63 13.78
CA LYS A 493 -7.58 19.32 14.00
C LYS A 493 -8.07 18.12 13.19
N GLN A 494 -7.30 17.63 12.23
CA GLN A 494 -7.58 16.42 11.46
C GLN A 494 -6.86 15.21 12.06
N GLY A 495 -6.06 15.40 13.11
CA GLY A 495 -5.25 14.35 13.72
C GLY A 495 -4.00 14.02 12.90
N LYS A 496 -3.60 14.88 11.97
CA LYS A 496 -2.39 14.73 11.16
C LYS A 496 -1.21 15.42 11.85
N ARG A 497 -0.01 14.86 11.66
CA ARG A 497 1.21 15.49 12.14
C ARG A 497 1.41 16.87 11.49
N ALA A 498 1.59 17.89 12.30
CA ALA A 498 1.79 19.26 11.87
C ALA A 498 2.84 19.95 12.75
N ASN A 499 3.54 20.96 12.22
CA ASN A 499 4.52 21.73 12.99
C ASN A 499 3.85 22.75 13.93
N ASN A 500 2.62 23.14 13.64
CA ASN A 500 1.79 24.11 14.39
C ASN A 500 0.55 23.45 15.01
N GLY A 501 0.69 22.19 15.43
CA GLY A 501 -0.39 21.42 16.06
C GLY A 501 -0.44 21.55 17.58
N VAL A 502 -1.30 20.75 18.19
CA VAL A 502 -1.40 20.58 19.64
C VAL A 502 -0.64 19.34 20.12
N ILE A 503 -0.34 19.32 21.42
CA ILE A 503 0.16 18.14 22.12
C ILE A 503 -0.97 17.11 22.26
N SER A 504 -0.71 15.84 21.96
CA SER A 504 -1.60 14.71 22.26
C SER A 504 -0.85 13.60 23.00
N CYS A 505 -1.52 12.54 23.44
CA CYS A 505 -0.87 11.32 23.94
C CYS A 505 0.23 10.82 23.00
N LEU A 506 -0.01 10.90 21.68
CA LEU A 506 0.94 10.48 20.65
C LEU A 506 2.13 11.43 20.48
N THR A 507 2.18 12.57 21.19
CA THR A 507 3.37 13.44 21.23
C THR A 507 4.46 12.82 22.10
N CYS A 508 4.09 12.20 23.22
CA CYS A 508 5.01 11.55 24.16
C CYS A 508 5.12 10.05 23.91
N HIS A 509 4.00 9.39 23.59
CA HIS A 509 3.94 7.95 23.37
C HIS A 509 4.00 7.56 21.88
N ASN A 510 4.59 6.41 21.62
CA ASN A 510 4.54 5.69 20.37
C ASN A 510 4.05 4.26 20.64
N PRO A 511 2.78 3.93 20.32
CA PRO A 511 2.21 2.61 20.62
C PRO A 511 2.97 1.45 19.96
N HIS A 512 3.85 1.72 18.98
CA HIS A 512 4.65 0.71 18.31
C HIS A 512 6.08 0.55 18.86
N GLN A 513 6.45 1.26 19.92
CA GLN A 513 7.80 1.20 20.48
C GLN A 513 7.72 1.15 22.00
N TRP A 514 7.84 -0.04 22.58
CA TRP A 514 7.80 -0.25 24.03
C TRP A 514 8.89 0.55 24.77
N ASN A 515 10.14 0.41 24.33
CA ASN A 515 11.30 1.00 24.98
C ASN A 515 12.12 1.88 24.00
N PRO A 516 12.24 3.20 24.24
CA PRO A 516 13.03 4.09 23.39
C PRO A 516 14.55 3.87 23.49
N GLY A 517 15.05 3.38 24.63
CA GLY A 517 16.48 3.12 24.85
C GLY A 517 16.95 1.76 24.29
N ASN A 518 16.02 0.81 24.13
CA ASN A 518 16.27 -0.48 23.51
C ASN A 518 15.10 -0.86 22.58
N PRO A 519 15.11 -0.47 21.30
CA PRO A 519 13.97 -0.69 20.42
C PRO A 519 13.65 -2.16 20.08
N GLY A 520 14.52 -3.10 20.44
CA GLY A 520 14.25 -4.55 20.34
C GLY A 520 13.64 -5.17 21.60
N ASP A 521 13.52 -4.39 22.68
CA ASP A 521 12.81 -4.79 23.89
C ASP A 521 11.31 -4.58 23.70
N HIS A 522 10.55 -5.68 23.81
CA HIS A 522 9.10 -5.71 23.65
C HIS A 522 8.36 -5.87 24.99
N GLY A 523 9.07 -5.80 26.11
CA GLY A 523 8.48 -5.99 27.44
C GLY A 523 8.41 -7.45 27.84
N GLY A 524 7.94 -8.37 26.99
CA GLY A 524 7.93 -9.82 27.24
C GLY A 524 7.12 -10.24 28.48
N ASN A 525 6.01 -10.96 28.29
CA ASN A 525 5.06 -11.33 29.36
C ASN A 525 4.31 -10.14 29.99
N ASN A 526 4.08 -9.08 29.21
CA ASN A 526 3.26 -7.93 29.59
C ASN A 526 3.66 -7.27 30.94
N PRO A 527 4.93 -6.88 31.13
CA PRO A 527 5.36 -6.26 32.38
C PRO A 527 4.76 -4.87 32.52
N GLU A 528 4.50 -4.46 33.76
CA GLU A 528 4.09 -3.08 34.02
C GLU A 528 5.19 -2.10 33.59
N GLY A 529 4.80 -1.09 32.82
CA GLY A 529 5.72 -0.07 32.33
C GLY A 529 6.15 0.94 33.40
N ASN A 530 7.32 1.55 33.20
CA ASN A 530 7.85 2.66 34.00
C ASN A 530 8.44 3.77 33.09
N ALA A 531 9.18 4.73 33.65
CA ALA A 531 9.72 5.88 32.91
C ALA A 531 10.89 5.53 31.95
N ARG A 532 11.31 4.27 31.89
CA ARG A 532 12.30 3.79 30.91
C ARG A 532 11.65 3.21 29.67
N ASN A 533 10.41 2.72 29.79
CA ASN A 533 9.64 2.05 28.74
C ASN A 533 8.21 2.62 28.71
N SER A 534 7.13 1.83 28.72
CA SER A 534 5.74 2.35 28.63
C SER A 534 5.40 3.06 27.32
N PHE A 535 5.90 2.52 26.21
CA PHE A 535 5.61 3.04 24.88
C PHE A 535 6.12 4.47 24.64
N LEU A 536 7.20 4.91 25.30
CA LEU A 536 7.71 6.27 25.18
C LEU A 536 8.46 6.48 23.85
N ARG A 537 8.35 7.69 23.28
CA ARG A 537 9.13 8.10 22.09
C ARG A 537 10.59 8.35 22.40
N LEU A 538 10.86 8.98 23.54
CA LEU A 538 12.18 9.34 24.03
C LEU A 538 12.31 8.90 25.49
N GLU A 539 13.53 8.64 25.91
CA GLU A 539 13.88 8.26 27.28
C GLU A 539 13.49 9.35 28.29
N VAL A 540 12.90 8.95 29.42
CA VAL A 540 12.66 9.81 30.60
C VAL A 540 13.60 9.45 31.75
N ALA A 541 13.98 8.18 31.88
CA ALA A 541 14.94 7.68 32.86
C ALA A 541 16.01 6.81 32.17
N PRO A 542 17.30 6.95 32.54
CA PRO A 542 17.82 7.79 33.62
C PRO A 542 17.92 9.28 33.24
N ARG A 543 17.86 9.62 31.95
CA ARG A 543 17.99 11.01 31.48
C ARG A 543 16.63 11.59 31.06
N PRO A 544 16.32 12.85 31.41
CA PRO A 544 15.02 13.47 31.12
C PRO A 544 14.92 14.00 29.68
N ILE A 545 15.29 13.19 28.67
CA ILE A 545 15.38 13.62 27.26
C ILE A 545 14.00 14.04 26.73
N LEU A 546 12.97 13.25 27.04
CA LEU A 546 11.60 13.56 26.63
C LEU A 546 11.12 14.89 27.22
N CYS A 547 11.25 15.04 28.54
CA CYS A 547 10.82 16.25 29.25
C CYS A 547 11.63 17.47 28.81
N GLY A 548 12.94 17.31 28.65
CA GLY A 548 13.87 18.36 28.22
C GLY A 548 13.66 18.81 26.77
N ASN A 549 12.89 18.07 25.96
CA ASN A 549 12.53 18.50 24.62
C ASN A 549 11.60 19.72 24.63
N CYS A 550 10.68 19.80 25.61
CA CYS A 550 9.75 20.92 25.78
C CYS A 550 10.19 21.84 26.93
N HIS A 551 10.67 21.26 28.03
CA HIS A 551 11.06 21.97 29.25
C HIS A 551 12.58 22.10 29.36
N THR A 552 13.22 22.61 28.30
CA THR A 552 14.69 22.71 28.15
C THR A 552 15.37 23.31 29.37
N THR A 553 14.86 24.45 29.86
CA THR A 553 15.43 25.15 31.03
C THR A 553 15.14 24.47 32.36
N LYS A 554 14.17 23.55 32.41
CA LYS A 554 13.83 22.79 33.62
C LYS A 554 14.66 21.52 33.74
N ALA A 555 15.15 20.99 32.62
CA ALA A 555 16.03 19.83 32.58
C ALA A 555 17.42 20.09 33.18
N TYR A 556 17.79 21.35 33.45
CA TYR A 556 19.04 21.72 34.13
C TYR A 556 19.14 21.22 35.59
N VAL A 557 18.08 20.60 36.12
CA VAL A 557 18.09 19.90 37.41
C VAL A 557 19.01 18.68 37.40
N GLU A 558 19.27 18.10 36.23
CA GLU A 558 20.20 16.97 36.07
C GLU A 558 21.58 17.32 36.62
N LYS A 559 22.23 16.38 37.33
CA LYS A 559 23.56 16.53 37.92
C LYS A 559 23.68 17.66 38.97
N THR A 560 22.56 18.10 39.54
CA THR A 560 22.52 19.06 40.65
C THR A 560 22.23 18.34 41.98
N ASP A 561 22.20 19.06 43.10
CA ASP A 561 21.84 18.46 44.40
C ASP A 561 20.38 18.00 44.49
N HIS A 562 19.50 18.50 43.60
CA HIS A 562 18.13 18.03 43.45
C HIS A 562 17.98 16.86 42.47
N ASP A 563 19.09 16.43 41.86
CA ASP A 563 19.13 15.15 41.19
C ASP A 563 19.20 14.04 42.24
N LEU A 564 18.03 13.52 42.61
CA LEU A 564 17.93 12.54 43.68
C LEU A 564 18.58 11.20 43.31
N ASP A 565 18.87 10.94 42.04
CA ASP A 565 19.67 9.78 41.65
C ASP A 565 21.09 9.85 42.25
N ILE A 566 21.59 11.07 42.43
CA ILE A 566 22.90 11.37 42.99
C ILE A 566 22.82 11.50 44.52
N THR A 567 21.86 12.27 45.02
CA THR A 567 21.83 12.69 46.43
C THR A 567 20.99 11.81 47.35
N ALA A 568 19.94 11.17 46.84
CA ALA A 568 19.05 10.31 47.62
C ALA A 568 18.41 9.20 46.77
N PRO A 569 19.19 8.25 46.22
CA PRO A 569 18.70 7.28 45.22
C PRO A 569 17.62 6.32 45.74
N LYS A 570 17.55 6.14 47.06
CA LYS A 570 16.51 5.33 47.72
C LYS A 570 15.23 6.12 48.03
N ALA A 571 15.21 7.44 47.79
CA ALA A 571 14.04 8.25 48.05
C ALA A 571 12.95 7.92 47.02
N GLN A 572 11.76 7.63 47.53
CA GLN A 572 10.62 7.32 46.70
C GLN A 572 9.72 8.56 46.52
N ASN A 573 9.03 8.61 45.39
CA ASN A 573 7.89 9.50 45.18
C ASN A 573 6.63 8.90 45.84
N ILE A 574 5.50 9.58 45.73
CA ILE A 574 4.23 9.18 46.36
C ILE A 574 3.63 7.89 45.78
N LEU A 575 4.10 7.45 44.62
CA LEU A 575 3.73 6.19 44.01
C LEU A 575 4.70 5.04 44.41
N GLY A 576 5.63 5.30 45.34
CA GLY A 576 6.62 4.32 45.78
C GLY A 576 7.80 4.13 44.82
N GLN A 577 7.94 4.97 43.79
CA GLN A 577 8.96 4.82 42.75
C GLN A 577 10.22 5.59 43.10
N THR A 578 11.38 4.96 42.88
CA THR A 578 12.70 5.57 42.95
C THR A 578 13.03 6.39 41.69
N THR A 579 14.15 7.13 41.71
CA THR A 579 14.65 7.85 40.51
C THR A 579 15.07 6.90 39.39
N ALA A 580 15.51 5.69 39.71
CA ALA A 580 15.83 4.66 38.73
C ALA A 580 14.59 4.22 37.92
N GLU A 581 13.40 4.28 38.52
CA GLU A 581 12.14 3.86 37.91
C GLU A 581 11.37 5.03 37.27
N SER A 582 11.43 6.21 37.89
CA SER A 582 10.62 7.39 37.52
C SER A 582 11.43 8.51 36.82
N GLY A 583 12.77 8.43 36.87
CA GLY A 583 13.67 9.46 36.38
C GLY A 583 13.80 10.67 37.30
N VAL A 584 14.73 11.57 36.97
CA VAL A 584 15.02 12.78 37.78
C VAL A 584 13.78 13.65 37.96
N CYS A 585 12.98 13.82 36.90
CA CYS A 585 11.74 14.59 36.98
C CYS A 585 10.64 13.85 37.74
N GLY A 586 10.55 12.51 37.60
CA GLY A 586 9.52 11.67 38.22
C GLY A 586 9.64 11.56 39.74
N ALA A 587 10.81 11.89 40.29
CA ALA A 587 11.00 12.03 41.73
C ALA A 587 10.17 13.16 42.36
N CYS A 588 9.72 14.13 41.54
CA CYS A 588 9.00 15.33 41.97
C CYS A 588 7.72 15.60 41.16
N HIS A 589 7.57 15.04 39.96
CA HIS A 589 6.43 15.28 39.07
C HIS A 589 5.80 13.97 38.59
N ILE A 590 4.50 13.81 38.81
CA ILE A 590 3.72 12.66 38.32
C ILE A 590 2.84 13.11 37.16
N VAL A 591 3.23 12.76 35.94
CA VAL A 591 2.61 13.30 34.71
C VAL A 591 1.21 12.78 34.44
N HIS A 592 0.82 11.63 35.01
CA HIS A 592 -0.52 11.07 34.85
C HIS A 592 -1.03 10.59 36.20
N ASN A 593 -2.31 10.88 36.50
CA ASN A 593 -3.01 10.39 37.68
C ASN A 593 -2.28 10.70 39.01
N GLY A 594 -1.65 11.86 39.10
CA GLY A 594 -0.98 12.28 40.33
C GLY A 594 -1.96 12.54 41.47
N LYS A 595 -1.52 12.34 42.72
CA LYS A 595 -2.35 12.73 43.88
C LYS A 595 -2.56 14.25 43.94
N ASN A 596 -1.57 15.03 43.53
CA ASN A 596 -1.57 16.49 43.64
C ASN A 596 -1.67 17.17 42.27
N LYS A 597 -2.67 18.04 42.10
CA LYS A 597 -2.87 18.83 40.87
C LYS A 597 -1.81 19.93 40.68
N ILE A 598 -1.43 20.63 41.76
CA ILE A 598 -0.55 21.79 41.69
C ILE A 598 0.83 21.33 41.24
N ARG A 599 1.24 21.79 40.04
CA ARG A 599 2.51 21.43 39.38
C ARG A 599 2.74 19.92 39.24
N LEU A 600 1.68 19.12 39.31
CA LEU A 600 1.74 17.67 39.30
C LEU A 600 2.69 17.10 40.37
N TRP A 601 2.70 17.71 41.56
CA TRP A 601 3.66 17.38 42.62
C TRP A 601 3.58 15.91 43.05
N GLY A 602 4.70 15.21 42.96
CA GLY A 602 4.83 13.78 43.14
C GLY A 602 5.15 13.33 44.56
N ARG A 603 5.01 14.20 45.57
CA ARG A 603 5.27 13.88 46.98
C ARG A 603 4.12 14.38 47.84
N ASP A 604 4.00 13.90 49.07
CA ASP A 604 3.09 14.53 50.03
C ASP A 604 3.57 15.96 50.35
N TYR A 605 2.64 16.81 50.80
CA TYR A 605 2.98 18.16 51.22
C TYR A 605 3.56 18.14 52.64
N GLY A 606 4.65 18.86 52.86
CA GLY A 606 5.21 19.11 54.19
C GLY A 606 4.49 20.23 54.93
N THR A 607 5.16 20.77 55.95
CA THR A 607 4.66 21.91 56.74
C THR A 607 4.89 23.24 56.02
N GLY A 608 4.12 24.26 56.38
CA GLY A 608 4.21 25.60 55.79
C GLY A 608 2.86 26.19 55.43
N LYS A 609 2.79 27.52 55.33
CA LYS A 609 1.54 28.25 55.07
C LYS A 609 1.17 28.23 53.58
N GLY A 610 2.14 28.51 52.71
CA GLY A 610 1.96 28.45 51.26
C GLY A 610 2.23 27.06 50.68
N VAL A 611 1.50 26.67 49.64
CA VAL A 611 1.73 25.39 48.94
C VAL A 611 3.16 25.25 48.42
N MET A 612 3.79 26.34 47.98
CA MET A 612 5.17 26.32 47.50
C MET A 612 6.16 25.95 48.61
N ASP A 613 5.96 26.42 49.84
CA ASP A 613 6.81 26.05 50.98
C ASP A 613 6.58 24.60 51.40
N ARG A 614 5.31 24.17 51.41
CA ARG A 614 4.96 22.78 51.72
C ARG A 614 5.57 21.79 50.73
N MET A 615 5.73 22.16 49.46
CA MET A 615 6.47 21.34 48.48
C MET A 615 7.95 21.23 48.85
N CYS A 616 8.61 22.31 49.26
CA CYS A 616 10.03 22.26 49.65
C CYS A 616 10.22 21.45 50.95
N ASN A 617 9.36 21.71 51.94
CA ASN A 617 9.45 21.11 53.27
C ASN A 617 9.03 19.63 53.31
N SER A 618 8.43 19.09 52.23
CA SER A 618 8.23 17.64 52.13
C SER A 618 9.54 16.86 52.05
N CYS A 619 10.60 17.49 51.54
CA CYS A 619 11.94 16.93 51.49
C CYS A 619 12.85 17.56 52.55
N HIS A 620 12.75 18.87 52.74
CA HIS A 620 13.51 19.63 53.73
C HIS A 620 12.78 19.68 55.09
N GLY A 621 12.42 18.51 55.60
CA GLY A 621 11.86 18.32 56.95
C GLY A 621 12.65 17.24 57.71
N GLU A 622 12.29 16.99 58.98
CA GLU A 622 13.03 16.09 59.88
C GLU A 622 13.22 14.67 59.32
N THR A 623 12.24 14.17 58.57
CA THR A 623 12.21 12.82 58.01
C THR A 623 12.39 12.77 56.50
N GLY A 624 12.48 13.92 55.82
CA GLY A 624 12.55 14.01 54.37
C GLY A 624 13.92 13.67 53.78
N SER A 625 13.98 13.47 52.46
CA SER A 625 15.23 13.16 51.73
C SER A 625 16.29 14.26 51.83
N GLY A 626 15.87 15.50 52.10
CA GLY A 626 16.72 16.67 52.31
C GLY A 626 16.96 17.03 53.79
N ARG A 627 16.71 16.11 54.73
CA ARG A 627 16.82 16.37 56.20
C ARG A 627 18.17 16.92 56.66
N SER A 628 19.26 16.64 55.94
CA SER A 628 20.59 17.18 56.25
C SER A 628 20.76 18.65 55.85
N LYS A 629 19.78 19.22 55.13
CA LYS A 629 19.79 20.58 54.55
C LYS A 629 18.53 21.36 54.92
N VAL A 630 17.97 21.16 56.12
CA VAL A 630 16.83 21.95 56.62
C VAL A 630 17.31 23.35 57.03
N PRO A 631 16.73 24.45 56.50
CA PRO A 631 17.08 25.79 56.94
C PRO A 631 16.62 26.03 58.39
N LYS A 632 17.51 26.55 59.26
CA LYS A 632 17.16 26.94 60.64
C LYS A 632 16.15 28.09 60.70
N ILE A 633 16.18 28.97 59.70
CA ILE A 633 15.21 30.05 59.48
C ILE A 633 14.80 29.95 58.01
N SER A 634 13.52 29.70 57.76
CA SER A 634 12.96 29.43 56.43
C SER A 634 11.81 30.37 56.07
N THR A 635 11.55 31.39 56.89
CA THR A 635 10.40 32.29 56.75
C THR A 635 10.84 33.73 56.54
N HIS A 636 10.02 34.49 55.83
CA HIS A 636 10.08 35.95 55.74
C HIS A 636 8.83 36.53 56.42
N PRO A 637 8.89 37.74 57.02
CA PRO A 637 7.70 38.40 57.57
C PRO A 637 6.58 38.48 56.54
N GLU A 638 5.36 38.21 57.02
CA GLU A 638 4.13 38.20 56.21
C GLU A 638 3.52 39.59 56.09
N LYS A 639 2.63 39.75 55.10
CA LYS A 639 1.86 40.99 54.86
C LYS A 639 2.73 42.23 54.70
N GLN A 640 4.00 42.02 54.36
CA GLN A 640 4.86 43.07 53.87
C GLN A 640 4.44 43.27 52.41
N LEU A 641 4.04 44.48 52.03
CA LEU A 641 3.54 44.78 50.69
C LEU A 641 4.65 44.55 49.64
N ILE A 642 4.79 43.32 49.17
CA ILE A 642 5.82 42.93 48.20
C ILE A 642 5.16 42.80 46.84
N VAL A 643 5.73 43.49 45.87
CA VAL A 643 5.19 43.61 44.51
C VAL A 643 6.16 43.06 43.48
N ASN A 644 5.64 42.31 42.52
CA ASN A 644 6.39 41.77 41.39
C ASN A 644 6.35 42.74 40.19
N GLN A 645 6.82 43.97 40.37
CA GLN A 645 6.79 45.00 39.32
C GLN A 645 7.88 44.85 38.25
N GLY A 646 8.82 43.92 38.44
CA GLY A 646 9.97 43.77 37.55
C GLY A 646 10.99 44.91 37.72
N ARG A 647 12.27 44.58 37.63
CA ARG A 647 13.36 45.55 37.56
C ARG A 647 14.05 45.48 36.21
N ASN A 648 14.42 46.63 35.66
CA ASN A 648 15.33 46.67 34.53
C ASN A 648 16.76 46.43 35.02
N ILE A 649 17.34 45.27 34.70
CA ILE A 649 18.74 44.97 34.97
C ILE A 649 19.45 44.84 33.62
N LYS A 650 20.28 45.83 33.28
CA LYS A 650 21.05 45.88 32.02
C LYS A 650 20.19 45.73 30.75
N GLY A 651 19.06 46.43 30.69
CA GLY A 651 18.16 46.44 29.54
C GLY A 651 17.22 45.23 29.45
N LYS A 652 17.14 44.41 30.51
CA LYS A 652 16.23 43.27 30.58
C LYS A 652 15.33 43.36 31.79
N GLU A 653 14.05 43.12 31.60
CA GLU A 653 13.08 43.01 32.70
C GLU A 653 13.38 41.77 33.53
N ASN A 654 13.42 41.94 34.85
CA ASN A 654 13.66 40.89 35.81
C ASN A 654 12.60 40.90 36.91
N TYR A 655 11.72 39.90 36.89
CA TYR A 655 10.59 39.76 37.79
C TYR A 655 10.98 38.96 39.05
N PHE A 656 10.51 39.42 40.22
CA PHE A 656 10.65 38.71 41.49
C PHE A 656 9.39 37.86 41.71
N PRO A 657 9.45 36.54 41.51
CA PRO A 657 8.23 35.75 41.44
C PRO A 657 7.59 35.57 42.81
N LEU A 658 6.31 35.92 42.91
CA LEU A 658 5.45 35.68 44.07
C LEU A 658 4.39 34.64 43.70
N PHE A 659 3.90 33.91 44.70
CA PHE A 659 2.99 32.80 44.50
C PHE A 659 1.81 32.87 45.47
N ASP A 660 0.63 32.52 44.98
CA ASP A 660 -0.55 32.36 45.81
C ASP A 660 -0.40 31.18 46.77
N ASN A 661 -0.80 31.38 48.02
CA ASN A 661 -0.59 30.41 49.10
C ASN A 661 -1.41 29.13 48.89
N ALA A 662 -2.59 29.22 48.27
CA ALA A 662 -3.47 28.08 48.07
C ALA A 662 -3.18 27.34 46.76
N THR A 663 -3.03 28.08 45.66
CA THR A 663 -2.97 27.55 44.29
C THR A 663 -1.55 27.41 43.75
N GLY A 664 -0.57 28.12 44.32
CA GLY A 664 0.81 28.17 43.80
C GLY A 664 0.95 28.88 42.45
N ALA A 665 -0.12 29.55 41.99
CA ALA A 665 -0.13 30.39 40.80
C ALA A 665 0.71 31.64 41.03
N SER A 666 1.31 32.17 39.97
CA SER A 666 2.06 33.42 40.06
C SER A 666 1.11 34.59 40.31
N ILE A 667 1.48 35.45 41.26
CA ILE A 667 0.72 36.66 41.61
C ILE A 667 1.62 37.88 41.57
N THR A 668 1.00 39.06 41.47
CA THR A 668 1.70 40.34 41.42
C THR A 668 1.99 40.93 42.78
N VAL A 669 1.19 40.59 43.80
CA VAL A 669 1.35 41.07 45.18
C VAL A 669 1.11 39.91 46.13
N GLY A 670 2.03 39.67 47.07
CA GLY A 670 1.91 38.55 48.02
C GLY A 670 3.15 38.35 48.88
N ASP A 671 3.16 37.27 49.66
CA ASP A 671 4.27 36.91 50.55
C ASP A 671 5.43 36.23 49.80
N ILE A 672 6.65 36.29 50.36
CA ILE A 672 7.81 35.56 49.85
C ILE A 672 7.70 34.08 50.25
N ALA A 673 7.82 33.18 49.26
CA ALA A 673 7.94 31.74 49.48
C ALA A 673 9.36 31.25 49.16
N CYS A 674 9.70 30.02 49.55
CA CYS A 674 10.97 29.36 49.17
C CYS A 674 11.25 29.47 47.66
N ALA A 675 10.22 29.28 46.84
CA ALA A 675 10.31 29.33 45.38
C ALA A 675 10.46 30.75 44.80
N SER A 676 10.24 31.81 45.60
CA SER A 676 10.51 33.20 45.19
C SER A 676 12.01 33.45 45.09
N CYS A 677 12.79 32.86 46.00
CA CYS A 677 14.25 32.97 46.01
C CYS A 677 14.92 31.83 45.22
N HIS A 678 14.35 30.63 45.26
CA HIS A 678 14.95 29.43 44.67
C HIS A 678 14.25 28.96 43.37
N ASN A 679 15.05 28.69 42.34
CA ASN A 679 14.71 27.91 41.17
C ASN A 679 15.28 26.50 41.31
N VAL A 680 14.45 25.57 41.78
CA VAL A 680 14.81 24.16 42.01
C VAL A 680 15.38 23.44 40.77
N HIS A 681 15.22 24.01 39.57
CA HIS A 681 15.67 23.42 38.32
C HIS A 681 17.04 23.91 37.84
N GLN A 682 17.66 24.89 38.50
CA GLN A 682 18.90 25.48 38.00
C GLN A 682 19.84 25.76 39.16
N TRP A 683 20.98 25.07 39.21
CA TRP A 683 21.93 25.16 40.34
C TRP A 683 22.57 26.56 40.50
N ASP A 684 23.05 27.14 39.41
CA ASP A 684 23.71 28.45 39.39
C ASP A 684 22.94 29.39 38.46
N PRO A 685 22.39 30.53 38.95
CA PRO A 685 21.63 31.46 38.11
C PRO A 685 22.45 32.06 36.95
N ARG A 686 23.78 32.04 37.03
CA ARG A 686 24.68 32.57 36.00
C ARG A 686 24.92 31.57 34.86
N LYS A 687 24.58 30.31 35.06
CA LYS A 687 24.82 29.21 34.11
C LYS A 687 23.51 28.52 33.77
N ALA A 688 23.08 28.66 32.52
CA ALA A 688 21.93 27.94 31.97
C ALA A 688 22.36 26.53 31.50
N SER A 689 22.74 25.67 32.45
CA SER A 689 23.23 24.33 32.16
C SER A 689 22.90 23.35 33.30
N PRO A 690 22.92 22.04 33.02
CA PRO A 690 22.96 21.02 34.07
C PRO A 690 24.11 21.26 35.06
N GLY A 691 24.00 20.63 36.23
CA GLY A 691 25.06 20.64 37.23
C GLY A 691 26.28 19.82 36.81
N THR A 692 27.32 19.84 37.64
CA THR A 692 28.58 19.12 37.38
C THR A 692 28.60 17.70 37.93
N GLY A 693 27.62 17.31 38.75
CA GLY A 693 27.52 15.98 39.35
C GLY A 693 28.39 15.76 40.59
N ASN A 694 29.28 16.69 40.93
CA ASN A 694 30.29 16.53 42.00
C ASN A 694 29.77 16.81 43.44
N LYS A 695 28.44 16.76 43.68
CA LYS A 695 27.80 17.11 44.97
C LYS A 695 28.43 18.34 45.67
N PRO A 696 28.66 19.47 44.98
CA PRO A 696 29.35 20.60 45.60
C PRO A 696 28.46 21.23 46.68
N GLU A 697 29.02 21.54 47.84
CA GLU A 697 28.28 22.31 48.85
C GLU A 697 27.89 23.68 48.28
N GLY A 698 26.61 24.04 48.46
CA GLY A 698 26.07 25.32 48.04
C GLY A 698 26.75 26.52 48.73
N THR A 699 26.72 27.66 48.07
CA THR A 699 27.25 28.95 48.51
C THR A 699 26.16 30.02 48.38
N ALA A 700 26.41 31.22 48.92
CA ALA A 700 25.51 32.37 48.74
C ALA A 700 25.41 32.90 47.29
N ALA A 701 26.03 32.24 46.30
CA ALA A 701 25.96 32.63 44.89
C ALA A 701 25.39 31.54 43.96
N ASN A 702 25.14 30.33 44.47
CA ASN A 702 24.54 29.19 43.77
C ASN A 702 23.53 28.51 44.73
N SER A 703 23.34 27.19 44.69
CA SER A 703 22.33 26.51 45.50
C SER A 703 20.89 26.92 45.13
N PHE A 704 20.62 26.83 43.83
CA PHE A 704 19.30 27.06 43.25
C PHE A 704 18.78 28.49 43.31
N LEU A 705 19.61 29.51 43.56
CA LEU A 705 19.15 30.90 43.61
C LEU A 705 18.67 31.38 42.22
N ARG A 706 17.58 32.16 42.15
CA ARG A 706 17.00 32.69 40.89
C ARG A 706 17.85 33.77 40.22
N LEU A 707 18.64 34.49 40.99
CA LEU A 707 19.63 35.50 40.60
C LEU A 707 20.56 35.71 41.78
N GLN A 708 21.49 36.66 41.68
CA GLN A 708 22.15 37.26 42.84
C GLN A 708 21.10 37.95 43.72
N ALA A 709 20.36 37.17 44.51
CA ALA A 709 19.16 37.61 45.23
C ALA A 709 19.44 38.79 46.18
N TYR A 710 20.69 38.98 46.60
CA TYR A 710 21.16 40.16 47.33
C TYR A 710 20.98 41.51 46.57
N ASN A 711 20.88 41.51 45.24
CA ASN A 711 20.70 42.68 44.38
C ASN A 711 19.26 42.83 43.83
N MET A 712 18.34 41.95 44.20
CA MET A 712 16.93 42.03 43.80
C MET A 712 16.16 42.92 44.77
N ILE A 713 14.93 42.55 45.14
CA ILE A 713 14.01 43.34 45.97
C ILE A 713 14.49 43.57 47.41
N CYS A 714 15.44 42.77 47.89
CA CYS A 714 15.93 42.83 49.27
C CYS A 714 16.54 44.20 49.60
N SER A 715 17.22 44.84 48.64
CA SER A 715 17.82 46.17 48.85
C SER A 715 16.79 47.29 48.93
N ASP A 716 15.57 47.12 48.41
CA ASP A 716 14.51 48.14 48.54
C ASP A 716 14.00 48.22 49.99
N CYS A 717 13.94 47.08 50.67
CA CYS A 717 13.44 47.01 52.05
C CYS A 717 14.56 47.09 53.09
N HIS A 718 15.74 46.53 52.80
CA HIS A 718 16.84 46.43 53.77
C HIS A 718 18.04 47.33 53.44
N GLY A 719 18.01 48.11 52.36
CA GLY A 719 19.11 48.99 51.99
C GLY A 719 20.45 48.27 51.87
N PHE A 720 21.51 48.88 52.41
CA PHE A 720 22.87 48.31 52.39
C PHE A 720 23.02 47.02 53.21
N ASP A 721 22.12 46.75 54.15
CA ASP A 721 22.13 45.52 54.97
C ASP A 721 21.69 44.29 54.19
N ALA A 722 21.06 44.44 53.02
CA ALA A 722 20.49 43.35 52.25
C ALA A 722 21.51 42.23 51.98
N LEU A 723 22.75 42.58 51.61
CA LEU A 723 23.82 41.62 51.37
C LEU A 723 24.27 40.89 52.65
N PHE A 724 24.33 41.59 53.78
CA PHE A 724 24.73 41.01 55.06
C PHE A 724 23.68 40.04 55.58
N ARG A 725 22.40 40.45 55.56
CA ARG A 725 21.26 39.60 55.93
C ARG A 725 21.20 38.38 55.03
N PHE A 726 21.29 38.58 53.71
CA PHE A 726 21.31 37.48 52.74
C PHE A 726 22.47 36.49 53.00
N LYS A 727 23.71 36.98 53.20
CA LYS A 727 24.86 36.13 53.53
C LYS A 727 24.69 35.39 54.87
N TYR A 728 24.12 36.03 55.89
CA TYR A 728 23.82 35.40 57.18
C TYR A 728 22.87 34.22 57.02
N TYR A 729 21.81 34.37 56.21
CA TYR A 729 20.86 33.29 55.96
C TYR A 729 21.38 32.20 55.02
N HIS A 730 22.40 32.44 54.19
CA HIS A 730 22.91 31.44 53.22
C HIS A 730 24.30 30.86 53.52
N ASP A 731 25.06 31.40 54.47
CA ASP A 731 26.35 30.86 54.91
C ASP A 731 26.21 30.12 56.24
N SER A 732 26.29 28.78 56.21
CA SER A 732 26.13 27.93 57.39
C SER A 732 27.15 28.25 58.50
N LYS A 733 28.34 28.76 58.17
CA LYS A 733 29.38 29.14 59.14
C LYS A 733 29.03 30.42 59.90
N LYS A 734 28.16 31.27 59.33
CA LYS A 734 27.70 32.53 59.94
C LYS A 734 26.47 32.36 60.83
N ARG A 735 25.76 31.25 60.73
CA ARG A 735 24.58 30.89 61.55
C ARG A 735 24.95 30.34 62.94
N LYS A 736 25.96 30.92 63.62
CA LYS A 736 26.28 30.57 65.01
C LYS A 736 25.10 31.00 65.89
N SER A 737 24.66 30.11 66.79
CA SER A 737 23.65 30.46 67.79
C SER A 737 24.19 31.61 68.63
N VAL A 738 23.49 32.75 68.63
CA VAL A 738 23.66 33.72 69.71
C VAL A 738 23.14 33.02 70.98
N PRO A 739 23.94 32.88 72.05
CA PRO A 739 23.41 32.40 73.32
C PRO A 739 22.27 33.34 73.73
N ALA A 740 21.14 32.79 74.16
CA ALA A 740 20.06 33.61 74.72
C ALA A 740 20.61 34.39 75.93
N PRO A 741 20.21 35.66 76.12
CA PRO A 741 20.55 36.40 77.33
C PRO A 741 20.00 35.74 78.59
#